data_AF-A0A8J4CDD0-F1
#
_entry.id   AF-A0A8J4CDD0-F1
#
_cell.length_a   1.000
_cell.length_b   1.000
_cell.length_c   1.000
_cell.angle_alpha   90.00
_cell.angle_beta   90.00
_cell.angle_gamma   90.00
#
_symmetry.space_group_name_H-M   'P 1'
#
loop_
_entity.id
_entity.type
_entity.pdbx_description
1 polymer ?
#
loop_
_entity_poly.entity_id
_entity_poly.type
_entity_poly.pdbx_seq_one_letter_code
_entity_poly.pdbx_strand_id
1 'polypeptide(L)'
;MDKVTIVFVLGAPGSGKGTQCEKIVEKYGWTHLSTGDLLRNEVLAETEMGQQVNEIMASGQMVPNELIFELLTNAMASSGSSRFLIDGFPRTVDQLMEFQTQIKPCDGALVFTVPEEVAVERLLARGATSGRVDDNEDTIRERMNVFWSESQQVIEFLADSVNLHEVDSAAPEEEVFAEVIPFMDAMDALAADREAGRAVDSGMASDADANSAADEGPNGGRVGSELSEATVVYVLGTPGCDQDTQCELVRKRYNWTVINPEDMLSDEIDKNSELGKQAAELLAVGQDVPSDLLVAMLAKTLIAAPPVSRRFLLNGFPKHMAQLEAFETRVRPCDGVLILTMPEEVAVERLLASQEYESEEAVRDLLDAFRVETQPVIDILRDQNVQVADVDAAGDMDEVFAQVAAFIEGFGAPLDPAQADDTQPPQQQQEQQEQQEQQEQQEQEAEREQQPPAGDVDAEASEGGWPGQGGYTEEQVKAAIRIQAAQRGYEGRRKVAAMREAKRAQVAADTRAVATAAEGPAAAEGEGTVGGGSAFAEYTDEQVEAVVRIQAARRGYQDRKRVAMMRAELLQQQQLQAVGKEQELAEVAATAEDTAEATEAAEMEPEAAEAVADAQGASRLSDEEAIVRIQAAGRGYLDRKKVAAMKAEARAQAALEAKAEDQVSAIRGMLVVCGPSGVGKGTLIGRLMSDHGDKFGFSVSHTTRGPRPGEQDGVHYHFTNRDSMQHGVNAGLFLEYADVHGNMYGTSLEAVAAVGQSGRIAVLDIDVQGATKIKASRAASKARFVFVDPPSLEVLEGRLRGRGTETEDKVRLRLSNATAEIERSREPGFFDARLVNDDLEVAYHRFKTTIEGLLPGTFSPEDLRPPGPSAEELEAKVLAQVSAIRGMLVVCGPSGVGKGTLIGRLMSDHGDKFGFSVSHTTRGPRPGEQDGVHYHFTNRDSMQHGVNAGLFLEYADVHGNMYGTSLEAVAAVGQSGRIAVLDIDVQGATKIKASRAASKARFVFVDPPSLEVLEGRLRGRGTETEDKVRLRLSNATAEIERSREPGFFDARLVNDDLEVAYHRFKTTIEGLLPGTFSPEDLRPLPAPPPPAVVAAAATLQPARVIRSPAQQSFSTRGGPVSPAASVAAVALPVRQYMDATVVPVLREALRSLNEARPDDPLKFVAEFLLEARANGGRHPLTAGKGGNGKTNWG
;
A
#
# COMPACT_ATOMS: atom_id res chain seq x y z
N MET A 1 -24.01 25.78 11.28
CA MET A 1 -24.52 25.66 9.89
C MET A 1 -25.93 25.06 9.86
N ASP A 2 -26.55 24.80 11.00
CA ASP A 2 -27.47 23.66 11.17
C ASP A 2 -28.90 23.94 10.65
N LYS A 3 -29.17 25.21 10.33
CA LYS A 3 -30.40 25.66 9.65
C LYS A 3 -30.29 25.67 8.12
N VAL A 4 -29.11 25.37 7.59
CA VAL A 4 -28.86 25.34 6.14
C VAL A 4 -29.21 23.95 5.61
N THR A 5 -29.90 23.90 4.48
CA THR A 5 -30.24 22.68 3.75
C THR A 5 -29.51 22.68 2.41
N ILE A 6 -28.80 21.59 2.11
CA ILE A 6 -27.89 21.48 0.96
C ILE A 6 -28.24 20.22 0.18
N VAL A 7 -28.55 20.38 -1.11
CA VAL A 7 -28.75 19.29 -2.06
C VAL A 7 -27.67 19.35 -3.12
N PHE A 8 -26.98 18.23 -3.35
CA PHE A 8 -26.06 18.10 -4.49
C PHE A 8 -26.83 17.73 -5.75
N VAL A 9 -26.44 18.32 -6.89
CA VAL A 9 -27.03 18.03 -8.20
C VAL A 9 -25.94 17.43 -9.09
N LEU A 10 -26.08 16.14 -9.37
CA LEU A 10 -25.07 15.27 -9.97
C LEU A 10 -25.57 14.63 -11.29
N GLY A 11 -24.67 13.98 -12.00
CA GLY A 11 -24.94 13.36 -13.31
C GLY A 11 -24.03 13.87 -14.43
N ALA A 12 -24.06 13.19 -15.59
CA ALA A 12 -23.11 13.41 -16.67
C ALA A 12 -23.14 14.85 -17.26
N PRO A 13 -22.03 15.37 -17.80
CA PRO A 13 -22.06 16.56 -18.65
C PRO A 13 -23.08 16.36 -19.79
N GLY A 14 -24.07 17.26 -19.94
CA GLY A 14 -25.15 17.12 -20.92
C GLY A 14 -26.48 16.57 -20.38
N SER A 15 -26.54 16.09 -19.13
CA SER A 15 -27.77 15.57 -18.49
C SER A 15 -28.82 16.62 -18.07
N GLY A 16 -28.68 17.88 -18.47
CA GLY A 16 -29.68 18.92 -18.20
C GLY A 16 -29.73 19.48 -16.76
N LYS A 17 -28.83 19.09 -15.85
CA LYS A 17 -28.72 19.60 -14.47
C LYS A 17 -29.05 21.08 -14.31
N GLY A 18 -28.31 21.97 -14.99
CA GLY A 18 -28.48 23.43 -14.87
C GLY A 18 -29.89 23.90 -15.25
N THR A 19 -30.46 23.36 -16.33
CA THR A 19 -31.85 23.64 -16.75
C THR A 19 -32.87 23.22 -15.69
N GLN A 20 -32.63 22.08 -15.02
CA GLN A 20 -33.50 21.63 -13.94
C GLN A 20 -33.28 22.47 -12.67
N CYS A 21 -32.04 22.85 -12.33
CA CYS A 21 -31.75 23.81 -11.26
C CYS A 21 -32.50 25.13 -11.46
N GLU A 22 -32.52 25.70 -12.67
CA GLU A 22 -33.28 26.92 -12.97
C GLU A 22 -34.77 26.78 -12.67
N LYS A 23 -35.40 25.65 -13.06
CA LYS A 23 -36.81 25.37 -12.75
C LYS A 23 -37.07 25.14 -11.25
N ILE A 24 -36.13 24.51 -10.53
CA ILE A 24 -36.22 24.37 -9.06
C ILE A 24 -36.10 25.74 -8.39
N VAL A 25 -35.19 26.61 -8.83
CA VAL A 25 -35.04 28.00 -8.35
C VAL A 25 -36.33 28.80 -8.58
N GLU A 26 -36.92 28.72 -9.78
CA GLU A 26 -38.17 29.43 -10.10
C GLU A 26 -39.36 28.94 -9.25
N LYS A 27 -39.50 27.62 -9.06
CA LYS A 27 -40.64 27.03 -8.32
C LYS A 27 -40.51 27.15 -6.79
N TYR A 28 -39.32 26.90 -6.24
CA TYR A 28 -39.10 26.76 -4.79
C TYR A 28 -38.30 27.91 -4.16
N GLY A 29 -37.69 28.80 -4.95
CA GLY A 29 -36.90 29.92 -4.44
C GLY A 29 -35.56 29.52 -3.80
N TRP A 30 -35.05 28.32 -4.09
CA TRP A 30 -33.73 27.86 -3.63
C TRP A 30 -32.61 28.65 -4.30
N THR A 31 -31.41 28.65 -3.71
CA THR A 31 -30.22 29.28 -4.29
C THR A 31 -29.38 28.25 -5.03
N HIS A 32 -29.23 28.42 -6.35
CA HIS A 32 -28.37 27.57 -7.18
C HIS A 32 -26.94 28.12 -7.21
N LEU A 33 -25.98 27.26 -6.88
CA LEU A 33 -24.54 27.51 -6.92
C LEU A 33 -23.86 26.47 -7.84
N SER A 34 -23.59 26.84 -9.09
CA SER A 34 -22.77 26.01 -9.99
C SER A 34 -21.31 26.38 -9.84
N THR A 35 -20.44 25.43 -9.45
CA THR A 35 -19.00 25.69 -9.30
C THR A 35 -18.36 26.17 -10.60
N GLY A 36 -18.83 25.65 -11.75
CA GLY A 36 -18.37 26.09 -13.05
C GLY A 36 -18.69 27.57 -13.35
N ASP A 37 -19.82 28.09 -12.87
CA ASP A 37 -20.16 29.51 -13.06
C ASP A 37 -19.47 30.41 -12.04
N LEU A 38 -19.26 29.95 -10.80
CA LEU A 38 -18.42 30.67 -9.83
C LEU A 38 -16.99 30.86 -10.36
N LEU A 39 -16.37 29.79 -10.89
CA LEU A 39 -15.05 29.85 -11.51
C LEU A 39 -15.02 30.79 -12.73
N ARG A 40 -16.01 30.71 -13.62
CA ARG A 40 -16.12 31.62 -14.79
C ARG A 40 -16.31 33.08 -14.38
N ASN A 41 -17.09 33.37 -13.35
CA ASN A 41 -17.32 34.72 -12.86
C ASN A 41 -16.05 35.31 -12.23
N GLU A 42 -15.25 34.50 -11.54
CA GLU A 42 -13.97 34.93 -10.97
C GLU A 42 -12.94 35.26 -12.08
N VAL A 43 -12.90 34.45 -13.15
CA VAL A 43 -12.12 34.75 -14.37
C VAL A 43 -12.57 36.08 -15.01
N LEU A 44 -13.89 36.30 -15.16
CA LEU A 44 -14.46 37.52 -15.73
C LEU A 44 -14.25 38.76 -14.85
N ALA A 45 -14.01 38.58 -13.55
CA ALA A 45 -13.68 39.67 -12.62
C ALA A 45 -12.20 40.10 -12.67
N GLU A 46 -11.36 39.43 -13.50
CA GLU A 46 -9.93 39.69 -13.69
C GLU A 46 -9.08 39.67 -12.40
N THR A 47 -9.55 38.99 -11.35
CA THR A 47 -8.84 38.91 -10.06
C THR A 47 -7.56 38.07 -10.16
N GLU A 48 -6.68 38.18 -9.16
CA GLU A 48 -5.44 37.39 -9.09
C GLU A 48 -5.73 35.89 -9.01
N MET A 49 -6.83 35.50 -8.35
CA MET A 49 -7.37 34.13 -8.34
C MET A 49 -7.98 33.76 -9.71
N GLY A 50 -8.76 34.65 -10.31
CA GLY A 50 -9.37 34.46 -11.63
C GLY A 50 -8.35 34.23 -12.74
N GLN A 51 -7.19 34.88 -12.69
CA GLN A 51 -6.09 34.64 -13.66
C GLN A 51 -5.51 33.22 -13.53
N GLN A 52 -5.29 32.74 -12.30
CA GLN A 52 -4.82 31.38 -12.03
C GLN A 52 -5.86 30.33 -12.47
N VAL A 53 -7.14 30.55 -12.13
CA VAL A 53 -8.26 29.69 -12.55
C VAL A 53 -8.39 29.64 -14.08
N ASN A 54 -8.17 30.76 -14.77
CA ASN A 54 -8.24 30.80 -16.24
C ASN A 54 -7.15 29.94 -16.90
N GLU A 55 -5.91 29.99 -16.40
CA GLU A 55 -4.81 29.16 -16.91
C GLU A 55 -5.07 27.66 -16.68
N ILE A 56 -5.59 27.30 -15.50
CA ILE A 56 -5.94 25.91 -15.15
C ILE A 56 -7.12 25.40 -16.00
N MET A 57 -8.21 26.19 -16.13
CA MET A 57 -9.36 25.79 -16.95
C MET A 57 -9.01 25.69 -18.44
N ALA A 58 -8.17 26.58 -18.96
CA ALA A 58 -7.73 26.57 -20.36
C ALA A 58 -6.82 25.36 -20.69
N SER A 59 -6.17 24.75 -19.69
CA SER A 59 -5.35 23.55 -19.84
C SER A 59 -6.13 22.23 -19.67
N GLY A 60 -7.43 22.29 -19.37
CA GLY A 60 -8.29 21.13 -19.09
C GLY A 60 -8.10 20.53 -17.68
N GLN A 61 -7.22 21.10 -16.85
CA GLN A 61 -6.89 20.58 -15.53
C GLN A 61 -7.99 20.88 -14.49
N MET A 62 -8.05 20.04 -13.44
CA MET A 62 -8.89 20.31 -12.28
C MET A 62 -8.38 21.53 -11.50
N VAL A 63 -9.31 22.39 -11.08
CA VAL A 63 -9.02 23.48 -10.14
C VAL A 63 -8.82 22.89 -8.73
N PRO A 64 -7.76 23.25 -7.99
CA PRO A 64 -7.50 22.76 -6.65
C PRO A 64 -8.68 22.91 -5.69
N ASN A 65 -8.89 21.90 -4.85
CA ASN A 65 -9.98 21.83 -3.86
C ASN A 65 -10.10 23.11 -3.02
N GLU A 66 -8.99 23.59 -2.45
CA GLU A 66 -8.92 24.77 -1.58
C GLU A 66 -9.62 26.00 -2.20
N LEU A 67 -9.40 26.24 -3.49
CA LEU A 67 -10.01 27.36 -4.23
C LEU A 67 -11.50 27.16 -4.47
N ILE A 68 -11.94 25.93 -4.74
CA ILE A 68 -13.36 25.60 -4.92
C ILE A 68 -14.12 25.77 -3.59
N PHE A 69 -13.51 25.36 -2.47
CA PHE A 69 -14.09 25.53 -1.13
C PHE A 69 -14.18 26.99 -0.71
N GLU A 70 -13.16 27.81 -0.98
CA GLU A 70 -13.21 29.24 -0.72
C GLU A 70 -14.34 29.92 -1.52
N LEU A 71 -14.45 29.61 -2.82
CA LEU A 71 -15.52 30.15 -3.68
C LEU A 71 -16.93 29.71 -3.23
N LEU A 72 -17.14 28.42 -2.94
CA LEU A 72 -18.43 27.91 -2.45
C LEU A 72 -18.81 28.54 -1.11
N THR A 73 -17.88 28.60 -0.16
CA THR A 73 -18.12 29.17 1.17
C THR A 73 -18.48 30.66 1.08
N ASN A 74 -17.75 31.42 0.27
CA ASN A 74 -18.02 32.84 0.03
C ASN A 74 -19.37 33.06 -0.70
N ALA A 75 -19.72 32.22 -1.67
CA ALA A 75 -21.00 32.28 -2.38
C ALA A 75 -22.18 31.94 -1.47
N MET A 76 -22.07 30.89 -0.65
CA MET A 76 -23.09 30.54 0.34
C MET A 76 -23.28 31.68 1.36
N ALA A 77 -22.19 32.21 1.93
CA ALA A 77 -22.24 33.28 2.93
C ALA A 77 -22.80 34.60 2.37
N SER A 78 -22.51 34.95 1.11
CA SER A 78 -22.97 36.19 0.48
C SER A 78 -24.41 36.12 -0.06
N SER A 79 -24.94 34.91 -0.32
CA SER A 79 -26.32 34.73 -0.81
C SER A 79 -27.40 35.16 0.19
N GLY A 80 -27.13 35.05 1.50
CA GLY A 80 -28.13 35.21 2.56
C GLY A 80 -29.20 34.10 2.63
N SER A 81 -29.04 33.01 1.86
CA SER A 81 -29.98 31.89 1.81
C SER A 81 -29.69 30.79 2.85
N SER A 82 -30.73 30.03 3.19
CA SER A 82 -30.68 28.78 3.97
C SER A 82 -30.87 27.53 3.11
N ARG A 83 -31.15 27.66 1.80
CA ARG A 83 -31.50 26.55 0.90
C ARG A 83 -30.63 26.57 -0.35
N PHE A 84 -29.82 25.54 -0.56
CA PHE A 84 -28.80 25.50 -1.60
C PHE A 84 -28.91 24.26 -2.49
N LEU A 85 -28.85 24.49 -3.80
CA LEU A 85 -28.55 23.49 -4.83
C LEU A 85 -27.10 23.70 -5.26
N ILE A 86 -26.24 22.70 -5.13
CA ILE A 86 -24.84 22.77 -5.56
C ILE A 86 -24.66 21.89 -6.81
N ASP A 87 -24.34 22.50 -7.95
CA ASP A 87 -24.14 21.83 -9.25
C ASP A 87 -22.65 21.77 -9.61
N GLY A 88 -22.27 20.68 -10.28
CA GLY A 88 -20.91 20.46 -10.77
C GLY A 88 -19.88 20.12 -9.68
N PHE A 89 -20.33 19.82 -8.46
CA PHE A 89 -19.55 19.47 -7.28
C PHE A 89 -20.41 18.64 -6.30
N PRO A 90 -19.84 17.68 -5.54
CA PRO A 90 -18.44 17.20 -5.62
C PRO A 90 -18.20 16.31 -6.85
N ARG A 91 -16.94 16.19 -7.28
CA ARG A 91 -16.53 15.35 -8.42
C ARG A 91 -15.65 14.16 -8.06
N THR A 92 -15.03 14.20 -6.88
CA THR A 92 -14.22 13.11 -6.31
C THR A 92 -14.70 12.82 -4.89
N VAL A 93 -14.41 11.63 -4.37
CA VAL A 93 -14.75 11.27 -2.97
C VAL A 93 -14.02 12.19 -1.99
N ASP A 94 -12.77 12.57 -2.28
CA ASP A 94 -12.00 13.54 -1.47
C ASP A 94 -12.72 14.88 -1.34
N GLN A 95 -13.27 15.41 -2.45
CA GLN A 95 -14.06 16.65 -2.43
C GLN A 95 -15.34 16.50 -1.60
N LEU A 96 -15.98 15.32 -1.61
CA LEU A 96 -17.13 15.06 -0.76
C LEU A 96 -16.72 15.04 0.71
N MET A 97 -15.72 14.24 1.08
CA MET A 97 -15.23 14.11 2.47
C MET A 97 -14.76 15.46 3.05
N GLU A 98 -14.04 16.23 2.24
CA GLU A 98 -13.54 17.56 2.63
C GLU A 98 -14.70 18.56 2.79
N PHE A 99 -15.73 18.53 1.92
CA PHE A 99 -16.96 19.33 2.11
C PHE A 99 -17.71 18.96 3.39
N GLN A 100 -17.89 17.65 3.63
CA GLN A 100 -18.59 17.16 4.81
C GLN A 100 -17.88 17.58 6.11
N THR A 101 -16.55 17.61 6.09
CA THR A 101 -15.70 18.00 7.22
C THR A 101 -15.66 19.52 7.44
N GLN A 102 -15.51 20.31 6.37
CA GLN A 102 -15.34 21.77 6.48
C GLN A 102 -16.67 22.55 6.57
N ILE A 103 -17.75 22.04 5.98
CA ILE A 103 -19.05 22.75 5.89
C ILE A 103 -20.13 21.98 6.65
N LYS A 104 -20.60 20.84 6.11
CA LYS A 104 -21.45 19.80 6.74
C LYS A 104 -21.81 18.70 5.73
N PRO A 105 -22.31 17.53 6.17
CA PRO A 105 -23.04 16.60 5.31
C PRO A 105 -24.19 17.24 4.55
N CYS A 106 -24.34 16.90 3.27
CA CYS A 106 -25.52 17.26 2.48
C CYS A 106 -26.78 16.53 2.98
N ASP A 107 -27.95 17.04 2.61
CA ASP A 107 -29.25 16.54 3.07
C ASP A 107 -29.98 15.68 2.04
N GLY A 108 -29.52 15.72 0.78
CA GLY A 108 -29.98 14.87 -0.31
C GLY A 108 -29.13 15.06 -1.56
N ALA A 109 -29.31 14.17 -2.53
CA ALA A 109 -28.65 14.24 -3.83
C ALA A 109 -29.66 13.98 -4.95
N LEU A 110 -29.58 14.76 -6.03
CA LEU A 110 -30.41 14.61 -7.23
C LEU A 110 -29.49 14.23 -8.40
N VAL A 111 -29.67 13.03 -8.95
CA VAL A 111 -28.77 12.47 -9.97
C VAL A 111 -29.49 12.38 -11.31
N PHE A 112 -29.00 13.06 -12.33
CA PHE A 112 -29.57 13.00 -13.68
C PHE A 112 -28.76 12.06 -14.58
N THR A 113 -29.35 10.93 -14.96
CA THR A 113 -28.79 9.99 -15.92
C THR A 113 -29.31 10.25 -17.34
N VAL A 114 -28.50 9.91 -18.34
CA VAL A 114 -28.79 10.11 -19.77
C VAL A 114 -27.85 9.21 -20.59
N PRO A 115 -28.27 8.67 -21.75
CA PRO A 115 -27.36 8.01 -22.69
C PRO A 115 -26.25 8.96 -23.17
N GLU A 116 -25.03 8.44 -23.32
CA GLU A 116 -23.85 9.26 -23.67
C GLU A 116 -24.02 9.98 -25.01
N GLU A 117 -24.62 9.32 -26.00
CA GLU A 117 -24.85 9.86 -27.34
C GLU A 117 -25.74 11.11 -27.27
N VAL A 118 -26.80 11.06 -26.47
CA VAL A 118 -27.74 12.17 -26.24
C VAL A 118 -27.05 13.30 -25.45
N ALA A 119 -26.19 12.95 -24.50
CA ALA A 119 -25.40 13.92 -23.73
C ALA A 119 -24.42 14.70 -24.62
N VAL A 120 -23.70 14.00 -25.50
CA VAL A 120 -22.75 14.58 -26.46
C VAL A 120 -23.48 15.46 -27.49
N GLU A 121 -24.61 15.01 -28.04
CA GLU A 121 -25.43 15.81 -28.96
C GLU A 121 -25.88 17.13 -28.31
N ARG A 122 -26.40 17.07 -27.08
CA ARG A 122 -26.81 18.25 -26.29
C ARG A 122 -25.65 19.20 -26.02
N LEU A 123 -24.45 18.69 -25.72
CA LEU A 123 -23.25 19.52 -25.48
C LEU A 123 -22.76 20.22 -26.74
N LEU A 124 -22.72 19.52 -27.88
CA LEU A 124 -22.32 20.11 -29.17
C LEU A 124 -23.31 21.19 -29.63
N ALA A 125 -24.62 20.95 -29.47
CA ALA A 125 -25.66 21.96 -29.73
C ALA A 125 -25.53 23.19 -28.81
N ARG A 126 -25.12 23.00 -27.55
CA ARG A 126 -24.85 24.09 -26.59
C ARG A 126 -23.60 24.88 -26.95
N GLY A 127 -22.52 24.23 -27.39
CA GLY A 127 -21.29 24.90 -27.84
C GLY A 127 -21.57 25.85 -29.02
N ALA A 128 -22.42 25.43 -29.97
CA ALA A 128 -22.82 26.24 -31.12
C ALA A 128 -23.71 27.46 -30.79
N THR A 129 -24.34 27.50 -29.61
CA THR A 129 -25.37 28.51 -29.26
C THR A 129 -25.03 29.40 -28.06
N SER A 130 -24.20 28.92 -27.12
CA SER A 130 -23.94 29.59 -25.83
C SER A 130 -22.64 30.41 -25.76
N GLY A 131 -21.75 30.29 -26.75
CA GLY A 131 -20.45 30.98 -26.74
C GLY A 131 -19.40 30.42 -25.77
N ARG A 132 -19.63 29.22 -25.21
CA ARG A 132 -18.64 28.48 -24.41
C ARG A 132 -17.48 28.00 -25.27
N VAL A 133 -16.30 28.60 -25.08
CA VAL A 133 -15.06 28.32 -25.84
C VAL A 133 -14.50 26.93 -25.52
N ASP A 134 -14.92 26.35 -24.39
CA ASP A 134 -14.50 25.08 -23.82
C ASP A 134 -15.41 23.88 -24.18
N ASP A 135 -16.56 24.09 -24.83
CA ASP A 135 -17.44 23.01 -25.29
C ASP A 135 -17.00 22.49 -26.69
N ASN A 136 -15.77 21.99 -26.80
CA ASN A 136 -15.23 21.32 -27.98
C ASN A 136 -15.17 19.79 -27.81
N GLU A 137 -15.01 19.03 -28.90
CA GLU A 137 -15.13 17.56 -28.89
C GLU A 137 -14.13 16.86 -27.95
N ASP A 138 -12.87 17.33 -27.92
CA ASP A 138 -11.84 16.75 -27.04
C ASP A 138 -12.15 17.03 -25.56
N THR A 139 -12.52 18.27 -25.22
CA THR A 139 -12.90 18.66 -23.85
C THR A 139 -14.22 18.02 -23.39
N ILE A 140 -15.17 17.76 -24.30
CA ILE A 140 -16.39 17.01 -23.99
C ILE A 140 -16.05 15.56 -23.59
N ARG A 141 -15.18 14.90 -24.35
CA ARG A 141 -14.71 13.53 -24.04
C ARG A 141 -13.95 13.48 -22.71
N GLU A 142 -13.07 14.43 -22.45
CA GLU A 142 -12.32 14.50 -21.19
C GLU A 142 -13.24 14.71 -19.98
N ARG A 143 -14.26 15.58 -20.11
CA ARG A 143 -15.31 15.77 -19.09
C ARG A 143 -16.17 14.52 -18.86
N MET A 144 -16.46 13.75 -19.90
CA MET A 144 -17.22 12.50 -19.78
C MET A 144 -16.38 11.40 -19.12
N ASN A 145 -15.11 11.28 -19.49
CA ASN A 145 -14.17 10.35 -18.85
C ASN A 145 -14.05 10.62 -17.34
N VAL A 146 -13.81 11.87 -16.93
CA VAL A 146 -13.72 12.27 -15.51
C VAL A 146 -15.02 11.97 -14.75
N PHE A 147 -16.18 12.17 -15.39
CA PHE A 147 -17.45 11.82 -14.77
C PHE A 147 -17.54 10.32 -14.45
N TRP A 148 -17.23 9.45 -15.42
CA TRP A 148 -17.29 8.00 -15.23
C TRP A 148 -16.16 7.43 -14.37
N SER A 149 -14.96 8.02 -14.38
CA SER A 149 -13.82 7.53 -13.60
C SER A 149 -13.86 7.96 -12.13
N GLU A 150 -14.37 9.16 -11.83
CA GLU A 150 -14.28 9.77 -10.51
C GLU A 150 -15.64 10.15 -9.92
N SER A 151 -16.51 10.83 -10.68
CA SER A 151 -17.79 11.32 -10.16
C SER A 151 -18.85 10.25 -9.98
N GLN A 152 -18.73 9.11 -10.69
CA GLN A 152 -19.57 7.94 -10.48
C GLN A 152 -19.37 7.36 -9.06
N GLN A 153 -18.15 7.34 -8.54
CA GLN A 153 -17.83 6.87 -7.19
C GLN A 153 -18.49 7.76 -6.11
N VAL A 154 -18.64 9.05 -6.38
CA VAL A 154 -19.34 10.01 -5.51
C VAL A 154 -20.85 9.71 -5.45
N ILE A 155 -21.45 9.33 -6.57
CA ILE A 155 -22.87 8.95 -6.65
C ILE A 155 -23.10 7.66 -5.84
N GLU A 156 -22.24 6.66 -6.02
CA GLU A 156 -22.29 5.39 -5.28
C GLU A 156 -22.15 5.63 -3.76
N PHE A 157 -21.18 6.45 -3.33
CA PHE A 157 -21.01 6.82 -1.92
C PHE A 157 -22.22 7.57 -1.33
N LEU A 158 -22.89 8.41 -2.14
CA LEU A 158 -24.06 9.17 -1.69
C LEU A 158 -25.35 8.32 -1.65
N ALA A 159 -25.45 7.26 -2.46
CA ALA A 159 -26.61 6.37 -2.49
C ALA A 159 -26.86 5.68 -1.12
N ASP A 160 -25.78 5.32 -0.43
CA ASP A 160 -25.85 4.66 0.88
C ASP A 160 -25.95 5.64 2.07
N SER A 161 -25.63 6.93 1.86
CA SER A 161 -25.47 7.90 2.95
C SER A 161 -26.49 9.03 3.01
N VAL A 162 -27.20 9.36 1.93
CA VAL A 162 -28.23 10.41 1.90
C VAL A 162 -29.48 10.00 1.11
N ASN A 163 -30.54 10.80 1.20
CA ASN A 163 -31.70 10.66 0.32
C ASN A 163 -31.29 11.02 -1.12
N LEU A 164 -30.96 10.00 -1.92
CA LEU A 164 -30.56 10.13 -3.32
C LEU A 164 -31.73 9.77 -4.23
N HIS A 165 -32.06 10.67 -5.16
CA HIS A 165 -33.10 10.45 -6.17
C HIS A 165 -32.50 10.53 -7.57
N GLU A 166 -32.56 9.42 -8.32
CA GLU A 166 -32.10 9.33 -9.70
C GLU A 166 -33.26 9.60 -10.68
N VAL A 167 -32.98 10.35 -11.75
CA VAL A 167 -33.96 10.79 -12.75
C VAL A 167 -33.41 10.58 -14.16
N ASP A 168 -34.17 9.88 -15.02
CA ASP A 168 -33.84 9.74 -16.44
C ASP A 168 -34.12 11.08 -17.16
N SER A 169 -33.06 11.73 -17.62
CA SER A 169 -33.11 13.02 -18.30
C SER A 169 -33.17 12.93 -19.82
N ALA A 170 -33.41 11.74 -20.40
CA ALA A 170 -33.62 11.56 -21.84
C ALA A 170 -34.96 12.16 -22.35
N ALA A 171 -35.97 12.23 -21.48
CA ALA A 171 -37.31 12.76 -21.79
C ALA A 171 -37.34 14.30 -21.99
N PRO A 172 -38.45 14.88 -22.51
CA PRO A 172 -38.62 16.33 -22.59
C PRO A 172 -38.53 17.03 -21.23
N GLU A 173 -38.01 18.26 -21.20
CA GLU A 173 -37.64 18.93 -19.94
C GLU A 173 -38.79 19.16 -18.93
N GLU A 174 -40.05 19.18 -19.38
CA GLU A 174 -41.22 19.30 -18.49
C GLU A 174 -41.56 17.96 -17.81
N GLU A 175 -41.35 16.83 -18.51
CA GLU A 175 -41.56 15.49 -17.97
C GLU A 175 -40.46 15.16 -16.94
N VAL A 176 -39.20 15.47 -17.28
CA VAL A 176 -38.05 15.36 -16.35
C VAL A 176 -38.27 16.22 -15.10
N PHE A 177 -38.78 17.45 -15.25
CA PHE A 177 -39.07 18.30 -14.08
C PHE A 177 -40.22 17.74 -13.23
N ALA A 178 -41.23 17.11 -13.83
CA ALA A 178 -42.32 16.48 -13.11
C ALA A 178 -41.85 15.33 -12.20
N GLU A 179 -40.78 14.63 -12.58
CA GLU A 179 -40.13 13.57 -11.78
C GLU A 179 -39.24 14.12 -10.66
N VAL A 180 -38.70 15.34 -10.80
CA VAL A 180 -37.92 16.05 -9.77
C VAL A 180 -38.82 16.63 -8.65
N ILE A 181 -40.07 16.97 -8.97
CA ILE A 181 -41.00 17.64 -8.04
C ILE A 181 -41.20 16.88 -6.71
N PRO A 182 -41.48 15.56 -6.67
CA PRO A 182 -41.70 14.84 -5.41
C PRO A 182 -40.52 14.89 -4.45
N PHE A 183 -39.29 14.79 -4.98
CA PHE A 183 -38.07 14.90 -4.20
C PHE A 183 -37.89 16.33 -3.64
N MET A 184 -38.08 17.35 -4.48
CA MET A 184 -37.94 18.74 -4.05
C MET A 184 -39.05 19.19 -3.09
N ASP A 185 -40.27 18.67 -3.21
CA ASP A 185 -41.36 18.92 -2.25
C ASP A 185 -40.98 18.38 -0.85
N ALA A 186 -40.32 17.21 -0.77
CA ALA A 186 -39.82 16.65 0.49
C ALA A 186 -38.63 17.44 1.07
N MET A 187 -37.69 17.88 0.21
CA MET A 187 -36.55 18.70 0.63
C MET A 187 -36.98 20.11 1.09
N ASP A 188 -38.00 20.72 0.46
CA ASP A 188 -38.51 22.03 0.87
C ASP A 188 -39.23 21.98 2.21
N ALA A 189 -39.97 20.89 2.49
CA ALA A 189 -40.55 20.63 3.80
C ALA A 189 -39.48 20.49 4.89
N LEU A 190 -38.42 19.71 4.63
CA LEU A 190 -37.28 19.56 5.55
C LEU A 190 -36.59 20.91 5.85
N ALA A 191 -36.39 21.74 4.81
CA ALA A 191 -35.82 23.07 4.96
C ALA A 191 -36.74 23.99 5.80
N ALA A 192 -38.05 23.96 5.56
CA ALA A 192 -39.02 24.78 6.28
C ALA A 192 -39.10 24.43 7.78
N ASP A 193 -39.01 23.16 8.17
CA ASP A 193 -39.02 22.78 9.59
C ASP A 193 -37.71 23.13 10.32
N ARG A 194 -36.56 23.03 9.65
CA ARG A 194 -35.27 23.51 10.19
C ARG A 194 -35.23 25.02 10.37
N GLU A 195 -35.80 25.78 9.43
CA GLU A 195 -35.97 27.23 9.56
C GLU A 195 -36.91 27.58 10.73
N ALA A 196 -38.01 26.84 10.88
CA ALA A 196 -38.97 26.99 11.98
C ALA A 196 -38.45 26.53 13.35
N GLY A 197 -37.35 25.77 13.40
CA GLY A 197 -36.75 25.28 14.65
C GLY A 197 -37.59 24.23 15.36
N ARG A 198 -38.43 23.49 14.63
CA ARG A 198 -39.14 22.32 15.16
C ARG A 198 -38.25 21.09 15.01
N ALA A 199 -38.14 20.29 16.07
CA ALA A 199 -37.58 18.95 15.94
C ALA A 199 -38.51 18.14 15.03
N VAL A 200 -37.95 17.50 14.00
CA VAL A 200 -38.71 16.68 13.07
C VAL A 200 -38.98 15.34 13.76
N ASP A 201 -40.17 15.22 14.36
CA ASP A 201 -40.82 13.94 14.62
C ASP A 201 -41.73 13.65 13.42
N SER A 202 -41.46 12.54 12.72
CA SER A 202 -42.21 12.15 11.52
C SER A 202 -42.61 10.68 11.56
N GLY A 203 -43.33 10.29 12.62
CA GLY A 203 -44.13 9.06 12.58
C GLY A 203 -45.38 9.22 11.68
N MET A 204 -45.75 8.15 10.97
CA MET A 204 -47.14 7.90 10.59
C MET A 204 -47.66 6.67 11.34
N ALA A 205 -48.90 6.76 11.80
CA ALA A 205 -49.38 6.05 12.99
C ALA A 205 -49.95 4.63 12.74
N SER A 206 -50.14 3.92 13.85
CA SER A 206 -50.54 2.53 14.00
C SER A 206 -52.02 2.24 13.72
N ASP A 207 -52.35 0.96 13.51
CA ASP A 207 -53.03 0.14 14.54
C ASP A 207 -53.16 -1.35 14.14
N ALA A 208 -53.29 -2.22 15.16
CA ALA A 208 -53.59 -3.66 15.13
C ALA A 208 -52.44 -4.68 14.92
N ASP A 209 -51.58 -4.73 15.94
CA ASP A 209 -51.21 -5.95 16.71
C ASP A 209 -50.21 -7.02 16.19
N ALA A 210 -49.10 -7.09 16.96
CA ALA A 210 -48.43 -8.29 17.48
C ALA A 210 -47.51 -9.15 16.57
N ASN A 211 -46.29 -8.67 16.32
CA ASN A 211 -45.07 -9.22 16.97
C ASN A 211 -43.81 -8.44 16.56
N SER A 212 -42.90 -8.21 17.52
CA SER A 212 -41.73 -7.34 17.38
C SER A 212 -40.40 -8.07 17.64
N ALA A 213 -39.38 -7.86 16.78
CA ALA A 213 -38.00 -7.46 17.15
C ALA A 213 -37.04 -7.59 15.95
N ALA A 214 -36.03 -6.71 15.91
CA ALA A 214 -34.84 -6.68 15.02
C ALA A 214 -35.03 -6.31 13.53
N ASP A 215 -34.64 -5.09 13.16
CA ASP A 215 -33.36 -4.80 12.47
C ASP A 215 -33.09 -3.27 12.55
N GLU A 216 -31.83 -2.87 12.78
CA GLU A 216 -31.35 -1.49 12.61
C GLU A 216 -29.98 -1.53 11.90
N GLY A 217 -29.95 -1.05 10.66
CA GLY A 217 -28.74 -0.85 9.88
C GLY A 217 -28.05 0.50 10.17
N PRO A 218 -26.77 0.68 9.80
CA PRO A 218 -25.96 1.78 10.29
C PRO A 218 -25.83 2.89 9.24
N ASN A 219 -26.28 4.10 9.58
CA ASN A 219 -25.94 5.29 8.81
C ASN A 219 -25.01 6.23 9.61
N GLY A 220 -24.11 6.93 8.91
CA GLY A 220 -22.85 7.49 9.42
C GLY A 220 -22.94 8.72 10.33
N GLY A 221 -23.64 8.62 11.47
CA GLY A 221 -23.54 9.58 12.56
C GLY A 221 -22.32 9.32 13.45
N ARG A 222 -21.67 10.40 13.93
CA ARG A 222 -20.59 10.28 14.92
C ARG A 222 -21.19 9.86 16.27
N VAL A 223 -20.84 8.68 16.78
CA VAL A 223 -21.40 8.06 18.02
C VAL A 223 -21.02 8.83 19.31
N GLY A 224 -20.13 9.81 19.20
CA GLY A 224 -19.34 10.37 20.29
C GLY A 224 -20.07 11.07 21.46
N SER A 225 -21.40 11.21 21.47
CA SER A 225 -22.12 11.74 22.64
C SER A 225 -22.42 10.70 23.73
N GLU A 226 -22.52 9.41 23.38
CA GLU A 226 -22.87 8.36 24.37
C GLU A 226 -21.63 7.66 24.96
N LEU A 227 -20.53 7.64 24.21
CA LEU A 227 -19.25 7.00 24.59
C LEU A 227 -18.19 8.01 25.11
N SER A 228 -18.53 9.30 25.27
CA SER A 228 -17.60 10.33 25.75
C SER A 228 -17.10 10.11 27.17
N GLU A 229 -17.85 9.38 28.00
CA GLU A 229 -17.50 9.03 29.38
C GLU A 229 -16.95 7.59 29.52
N ALA A 230 -16.80 6.87 28.42
CA ALA A 230 -16.17 5.55 28.45
C ALA A 230 -14.64 5.65 28.67
N THR A 231 -14.03 4.56 29.12
CA THR A 231 -12.59 4.35 29.05
C THR A 231 -12.34 3.26 28.01
N VAL A 232 -11.56 3.54 26.97
CA VAL A 232 -11.20 2.60 25.90
C VAL A 232 -9.69 2.40 25.91
N VAL A 233 -9.25 1.17 26.11
CA VAL A 233 -7.84 0.78 26.08
C VAL A 233 -7.62 -0.24 24.96
N TYR A 234 -6.64 0.02 24.10
CA TYR A 234 -6.20 -0.94 23.08
C TYR A 234 -5.21 -1.94 23.70
N VAL A 235 -5.35 -3.21 23.36
CA VAL A 235 -4.40 -4.26 23.75
C VAL A 235 -3.77 -4.84 22.49
N LEU A 236 -2.50 -4.55 22.30
CA LEU A 236 -1.68 -4.91 21.14
C LEU A 236 -0.44 -5.69 21.60
N GLY A 237 0.29 -6.31 20.67
CA GLY A 237 1.48 -7.08 21.02
C GLY A 237 1.80 -8.22 20.07
N THR A 238 3.01 -8.77 20.21
CA THR A 238 3.58 -9.81 19.35
C THR A 238 2.71 -11.08 19.36
N PRO A 239 2.37 -11.67 18.20
CA PRO A 239 1.66 -12.95 18.13
C PRO A 239 2.21 -14.00 19.12
N GLY A 240 1.33 -14.65 19.88
CA GLY A 240 1.70 -15.62 20.91
C GLY A 240 1.98 -15.04 22.31
N CYS A 241 1.78 -13.74 22.56
CA CYS A 241 1.98 -13.10 23.87
C CYS A 241 0.84 -13.24 24.88
N ASP A 242 -0.03 -14.24 24.69
CA ASP A 242 -1.12 -14.60 25.62
C ASP A 242 -2.10 -13.45 25.93
N GLN A 243 -2.34 -12.55 24.95
CA GLN A 243 -3.23 -11.37 25.06
C GLN A 243 -4.60 -11.72 25.63
N ASP A 244 -5.23 -12.77 25.10
CA ASP A 244 -6.54 -13.25 25.53
C ASP A 244 -6.54 -13.63 27.02
N THR A 245 -5.46 -14.28 27.48
CA THR A 245 -5.29 -14.68 28.88
C THR A 245 -5.15 -13.45 29.77
N GLN A 246 -4.35 -12.46 29.37
CA GLN A 246 -4.18 -11.22 30.12
C GLN A 246 -5.47 -10.40 30.18
N CYS A 247 -6.17 -10.25 29.05
CA CYS A 247 -7.48 -9.59 28.98
C CYS A 247 -8.52 -10.30 29.87
N GLU A 248 -8.56 -11.63 29.86
CA GLU A 248 -9.46 -12.44 30.67
C GLU A 248 -9.19 -12.31 32.19
N LEU A 249 -7.91 -12.19 32.58
CA LEU A 249 -7.53 -11.90 33.96
C LEU A 249 -7.97 -10.47 34.36
N VAL A 250 -7.83 -9.47 33.48
CA VAL A 250 -8.33 -8.11 33.75
C VAL A 250 -9.86 -8.08 33.86
N ARG A 251 -10.59 -8.78 32.97
CA ARG A 251 -12.04 -8.94 33.04
C ARG A 251 -12.48 -9.47 34.41
N LYS A 252 -11.88 -10.57 34.85
CA LYS A 252 -12.17 -11.20 36.16
C LYS A 252 -11.80 -10.31 37.36
N ARG A 253 -10.69 -9.59 37.29
CA ARG A 253 -10.11 -8.88 38.45
C ARG A 253 -10.62 -7.44 38.63
N TYR A 254 -11.00 -6.78 37.53
CA TYR A 254 -11.35 -5.36 37.50
C TYR A 254 -12.71 -5.08 36.84
N ASN A 255 -13.43 -6.11 36.36
CA ASN A 255 -14.75 -6.00 35.72
C ASN A 255 -14.77 -5.10 34.46
N TRP A 256 -13.71 -5.17 33.63
CA TRP A 256 -13.67 -4.53 32.32
C TRP A 256 -14.34 -5.40 31.26
N THR A 257 -15.01 -4.76 30.30
CA THR A 257 -15.55 -5.45 29.12
C THR A 257 -14.43 -5.68 28.11
N VAL A 258 -14.09 -6.94 27.85
CA VAL A 258 -13.16 -7.32 26.78
C VAL A 258 -13.96 -7.53 25.50
N ILE A 259 -13.54 -6.88 24.42
CA ILE A 259 -14.10 -7.05 23.07
C ILE A 259 -12.97 -7.51 22.16
N ASN A 260 -13.11 -8.70 21.59
CA ASN A 260 -12.31 -9.18 20.47
C ASN A 260 -13.13 -8.96 19.18
N PRO A 261 -12.65 -8.18 18.20
CA PRO A 261 -13.39 -7.95 16.96
C PRO A 261 -13.66 -9.22 16.15
N GLU A 262 -12.81 -10.25 16.24
CA GLU A 262 -13.00 -11.51 15.50
C GLU A 262 -14.13 -12.36 16.09
N ASP A 263 -14.19 -12.44 17.41
CA ASP A 263 -15.31 -13.08 18.13
C ASP A 263 -16.61 -12.31 17.86
N MET A 264 -16.58 -10.98 17.96
CA MET A 264 -17.72 -10.10 17.69
C MET A 264 -18.26 -10.24 16.26
N LEU A 265 -17.35 -10.28 15.27
CA LEU A 265 -17.68 -10.50 13.86
C LEU A 265 -18.37 -11.86 13.66
N SER A 266 -17.80 -12.92 14.23
CA SER A 266 -18.38 -14.27 14.20
C SER A 266 -19.77 -14.30 14.85
N ASP A 267 -19.93 -13.64 16.00
CA ASP A 267 -21.18 -13.53 16.74
C ASP A 267 -22.29 -12.81 15.96
N GLU A 268 -21.97 -11.71 15.25
CA GLU A 268 -22.96 -10.97 14.43
C GLU A 268 -23.34 -11.75 13.16
N ILE A 269 -22.40 -12.51 12.56
CA ILE A 269 -22.67 -13.45 11.46
C ILE A 269 -23.61 -14.57 11.93
N ASP A 270 -23.32 -15.21 13.07
CA ASP A 270 -24.15 -16.29 13.63
C ASP A 270 -25.54 -15.78 14.08
N LYS A 271 -25.64 -14.52 14.54
CA LYS A 271 -26.92 -13.84 14.83
C LYS A 271 -27.65 -13.38 13.58
N ASN A 272 -27.02 -13.41 12.40
CA ASN A 272 -27.60 -13.02 11.11
C ASN A 272 -28.16 -11.57 11.12
N SER A 273 -27.45 -10.64 11.77
CA SER A 273 -27.78 -9.21 11.75
C SER A 273 -27.54 -8.60 10.36
N GLU A 274 -28.05 -7.41 10.04
CA GLU A 274 -27.69 -6.74 8.77
C GLU A 274 -26.18 -6.61 8.56
N LEU A 275 -25.42 -6.20 9.59
CA LEU A 275 -23.96 -6.12 9.51
C LEU A 275 -23.29 -7.49 9.35
N GLY A 276 -23.80 -8.50 10.06
CA GLY A 276 -23.34 -9.88 9.92
C GLY A 276 -23.60 -10.46 8.52
N LYS A 277 -24.75 -10.14 7.91
CA LYS A 277 -25.09 -10.54 6.52
C LYS A 277 -24.11 -9.91 5.52
N GLN A 278 -23.87 -8.60 5.62
CA GLN A 278 -22.92 -7.88 4.76
C GLN A 278 -21.50 -8.48 4.87
N ALA A 279 -21.03 -8.72 6.10
CA ALA A 279 -19.73 -9.35 6.32
C ALA A 279 -19.68 -10.80 5.79
N ALA A 280 -20.75 -11.58 5.98
CA ALA A 280 -20.84 -12.95 5.48
C ALA A 280 -20.87 -13.04 3.94
N GLU A 281 -21.50 -12.08 3.26
CA GLU A 281 -21.52 -12.00 1.79
C GLU A 281 -20.12 -11.71 1.23
N LEU A 282 -19.38 -10.78 1.84
CA LEU A 282 -18.00 -10.45 1.47
C LEU A 282 -17.05 -11.64 1.72
N LEU A 283 -17.12 -12.26 2.89
CA LEU A 283 -16.34 -13.46 3.21
C LEU A 283 -16.69 -14.65 2.29
N ALA A 284 -17.95 -14.78 1.86
CA ALA A 284 -18.37 -15.83 0.94
C ALA A 284 -17.83 -15.69 -0.49
N VAL A 285 -17.45 -14.47 -0.91
CA VAL A 285 -16.72 -14.22 -2.17
C VAL A 285 -15.20 -14.15 -1.97
N GLY A 286 -14.70 -14.39 -0.76
CA GLY A 286 -13.28 -14.39 -0.43
C GLY A 286 -12.66 -12.99 -0.26
N GLN A 287 -13.48 -11.98 0.03
CA GLN A 287 -13.03 -10.62 0.35
C GLN A 287 -12.94 -10.43 1.87
N ASP A 288 -11.94 -9.65 2.31
CA ASP A 288 -11.82 -9.21 3.70
C ASP A 288 -12.95 -8.26 4.10
N VAL A 289 -13.29 -8.23 5.38
CA VAL A 289 -14.29 -7.31 5.95
C VAL A 289 -13.72 -5.90 6.00
N PRO A 290 -14.32 -4.90 5.32
CA PRO A 290 -13.84 -3.52 5.32
C PRO A 290 -13.73 -2.95 6.73
N SER A 291 -12.70 -2.13 6.97
CA SER A 291 -12.47 -1.53 8.29
C SER A 291 -13.67 -0.70 8.77
N ASP A 292 -14.37 -0.02 7.86
CA ASP A 292 -15.57 0.74 8.20
C ASP A 292 -16.77 -0.12 8.62
N LEU A 293 -16.88 -1.35 8.10
CA LEU A 293 -17.89 -2.32 8.50
C LEU A 293 -17.55 -2.87 9.89
N LEU A 294 -16.29 -3.26 10.11
CA LEU A 294 -15.79 -3.73 11.41
C LEU A 294 -15.93 -2.65 12.51
N VAL A 295 -15.60 -1.40 12.20
CA VAL A 295 -15.74 -0.25 13.13
C VAL A 295 -17.20 0.06 13.43
N ALA A 296 -18.12 -0.09 12.47
CA ALA A 296 -19.55 0.06 12.73
C ALA A 296 -20.07 -1.02 13.70
N MET A 297 -19.60 -2.27 13.55
CA MET A 297 -19.93 -3.37 14.47
C MET A 297 -19.36 -3.12 15.86
N LEU A 298 -18.08 -2.72 15.97
CA LEU A 298 -17.45 -2.35 17.24
C LEU A 298 -18.19 -1.20 17.94
N ALA A 299 -18.58 -0.16 17.20
CA ALA A 299 -19.36 0.96 17.73
C ALA A 299 -20.69 0.48 18.32
N LYS A 300 -21.44 -0.34 17.58
CA LYS A 300 -22.70 -0.95 18.04
C LYS A 300 -22.50 -1.79 19.32
N THR A 301 -21.45 -2.60 19.40
CA THR A 301 -21.13 -3.40 20.60
C THR A 301 -20.76 -2.52 21.80
N LEU A 302 -20.02 -1.43 21.59
CA LEU A 302 -19.66 -0.46 22.64
C LEU A 302 -20.87 0.30 23.18
N ILE A 303 -21.79 0.72 22.31
CA ILE A 303 -23.06 1.39 22.69
C ILE A 303 -23.95 0.41 23.48
N ALA A 304 -24.09 -0.83 23.02
CA ALA A 304 -24.96 -1.83 23.63
C ALA A 304 -24.47 -2.37 24.98
N ALA A 305 -23.24 -2.03 25.40
CA ALA A 305 -22.68 -2.48 26.66
C ALA A 305 -23.34 -1.79 27.88
N PRO A 306 -23.59 -2.52 29.00
CA PRO A 306 -24.23 -1.95 30.18
C PRO A 306 -23.51 -0.71 30.75
N PRO A 307 -24.22 0.30 31.28
CA PRO A 307 -23.61 1.52 31.83
C PRO A 307 -22.57 1.28 32.94
N VAL A 308 -22.71 0.19 33.70
CA VAL A 308 -21.78 -0.24 34.76
C VAL A 308 -20.41 -0.68 34.19
N SER A 309 -20.34 -0.94 32.89
CA SER A 309 -19.23 -1.59 32.19
C SER A 309 -18.53 -0.70 31.15
N ARG A 310 -18.65 0.64 31.32
CA ARG A 310 -18.03 1.69 30.47
C ARG A 310 -16.49 1.72 30.48
N ARG A 311 -15.82 0.60 30.77
CA ARG A 311 -14.37 0.41 30.63
C ARG A 311 -14.11 -0.80 29.72
N PHE A 312 -13.47 -0.53 28.59
CA PHE A 312 -13.35 -1.47 27.47
C PHE A 312 -11.88 -1.78 27.18
N LEU A 313 -11.58 -3.07 27.02
CA LEU A 313 -10.35 -3.55 26.40
C LEU A 313 -10.70 -4.01 24.97
N LEU A 314 -10.12 -3.36 23.97
CA LEU A 314 -10.18 -3.83 22.59
C LEU A 314 -8.95 -4.71 22.34
N ASN A 315 -9.17 -6.01 22.27
CA ASN A 315 -8.11 -7.00 22.14
C ASN A 315 -7.77 -7.22 20.66
N GLY A 316 -6.48 -7.12 20.30
CA GLY A 316 -6.03 -7.31 18.92
C GLY A 316 -6.50 -6.21 17.95
N PHE A 317 -6.86 -5.02 18.44
CA PHE A 317 -7.36 -3.90 17.66
C PHE A 317 -6.80 -2.56 18.15
N PRO A 318 -6.46 -1.60 17.26
CA PRO A 318 -6.50 -1.70 15.79
C PRO A 318 -5.28 -2.43 15.20
N LYS A 319 -5.49 -3.20 14.12
CA LYS A 319 -4.41 -3.96 13.44
C LYS A 319 -3.65 -3.17 12.38
N HIS A 320 -4.26 -2.14 11.78
CA HIS A 320 -3.63 -1.31 10.75
C HIS A 320 -4.19 0.12 10.76
N MET A 321 -3.50 1.06 10.09
CA MET A 321 -3.80 2.49 10.18
C MET A 321 -5.25 2.87 9.86
N ALA A 322 -5.85 2.31 8.81
CA ALA A 322 -7.25 2.59 8.46
C ALA A 322 -8.24 2.16 9.57
N GLN A 323 -7.96 1.12 10.36
CA GLN A 323 -8.78 0.77 11.52
C GLN A 323 -8.65 1.78 12.65
N LEU A 324 -7.43 2.27 12.91
CA LEU A 324 -7.19 3.32 13.90
C LEU A 324 -7.92 4.60 13.49
N GLU A 325 -7.68 5.10 12.29
CA GLU A 325 -8.26 6.34 11.76
C GLU A 325 -9.80 6.29 11.72
N ALA A 326 -10.39 5.18 11.24
CA ALA A 326 -11.84 5.02 11.20
C ALA A 326 -12.44 4.98 12.62
N PHE A 327 -11.82 4.28 13.57
CA PHE A 327 -12.31 4.19 14.95
C PHE A 327 -12.20 5.52 15.70
N GLU A 328 -11.04 6.20 15.62
CA GLU A 328 -10.84 7.50 16.29
C GLU A 328 -11.75 8.59 15.72
N THR A 329 -12.01 8.54 14.41
CA THR A 329 -12.87 9.52 13.72
C THR A 329 -14.36 9.29 14.02
N ARG A 330 -14.84 8.05 13.85
CA ARG A 330 -16.28 7.71 13.90
C ARG A 330 -16.78 7.40 15.32
N VAL A 331 -15.94 6.81 16.16
CA VAL A 331 -16.27 6.39 17.53
C VAL A 331 -15.65 7.36 18.54
N ARG A 332 -14.36 7.22 18.85
CA ARG A 332 -13.54 8.13 19.67
C ARG A 332 -12.06 7.68 19.76
N PRO A 333 -11.13 8.58 20.12
CA PRO A 333 -9.77 8.20 20.54
C PRO A 333 -9.76 7.30 21.79
N CYS A 334 -8.70 6.51 21.92
CA CYS A 334 -8.43 5.71 23.12
C CYS A 334 -7.90 6.54 24.30
N ASP A 335 -8.03 6.01 25.51
CA ASP A 335 -7.48 6.59 26.74
C ASP A 335 -6.13 5.95 27.12
N GLY A 336 -5.84 4.75 26.60
CA GLY A 336 -4.59 4.04 26.86
C GLY A 336 -4.28 2.91 25.88
N VAL A 337 -3.01 2.51 25.85
CA VAL A 337 -2.51 1.40 25.00
C VAL A 337 -1.61 0.48 25.83
N LEU A 338 -1.97 -0.80 25.88
CA LEU A 338 -1.18 -1.87 26.47
C LEU A 338 -0.49 -2.65 25.37
N ILE A 339 0.85 -2.74 25.40
CA ILE A 339 1.66 -3.39 24.39
C ILE A 339 2.39 -4.57 25.02
N LEU A 340 1.94 -5.79 24.72
CA LEU A 340 2.57 -7.04 25.17
C LEU A 340 3.65 -7.49 24.17
N THR A 341 4.91 -7.21 24.45
CA THR A 341 6.04 -7.52 23.55
C THR A 341 6.78 -8.78 23.97
N MET A 342 7.31 -9.54 23.02
CA MET A 342 8.33 -10.57 23.31
C MET A 342 9.34 -10.70 22.15
N PRO A 343 10.51 -11.32 22.38
CA PRO A 343 11.44 -11.65 21.30
C PRO A 343 10.83 -12.60 20.27
N GLU A 344 11.15 -12.41 19.00
CA GLU A 344 10.62 -13.18 17.87
C GLU A 344 10.88 -14.69 18.04
N GLU A 345 12.06 -15.06 18.56
CA GLU A 345 12.43 -16.45 18.81
C GLU A 345 11.52 -17.11 19.87
N VAL A 346 11.09 -16.36 20.89
CA VAL A 346 10.18 -16.85 21.94
C VAL A 346 8.76 -16.98 21.39
N ALA A 347 8.34 -16.06 20.50
CA ALA A 347 7.05 -16.14 19.82
C ALA A 347 6.97 -17.37 18.93
N VAL A 348 8.02 -17.64 18.14
CA VAL A 348 8.15 -18.84 17.31
C VAL A 348 8.06 -20.12 18.16
N GLU A 349 8.82 -20.21 19.26
CA GLU A 349 8.75 -21.37 20.15
C GLU A 349 7.35 -21.58 20.76
N ARG A 350 6.68 -20.51 21.23
CA ARG A 350 5.34 -20.60 21.84
C ARG A 350 4.25 -21.00 20.83
N LEU A 351 4.25 -20.39 19.64
CA LEU A 351 3.24 -20.64 18.61
C LEU A 351 3.39 -22.03 17.96
N LEU A 352 4.62 -22.52 17.78
CA LEU A 352 4.83 -23.92 17.36
C LEU A 352 4.43 -24.92 18.46
N ALA A 353 4.60 -24.56 19.74
CA ALA A 353 4.16 -25.39 20.86
C ALA A 353 2.63 -25.45 21.03
N SER A 354 1.85 -24.48 20.52
CA SER A 354 0.38 -24.48 20.60
C SER A 354 -0.28 -25.56 19.72
N GLN A 355 0.44 -26.01 18.68
CA GLN A 355 -0.03 -26.89 17.59
C GLN A 355 -1.10 -26.28 16.68
N GLU A 356 -1.27 -24.96 16.68
CA GLU A 356 -2.19 -24.26 15.76
C GLU A 356 -1.56 -24.00 14.39
N TYR A 357 -0.22 -23.96 14.31
CA TYR A 357 0.54 -23.70 13.10
C TYR A 357 1.33 -24.95 12.68
N GLU A 358 1.23 -25.33 11.40
CA GLU A 358 1.83 -26.57 10.88
C GLU A 358 3.35 -26.47 10.61
N SER A 359 3.91 -25.26 10.55
CA SER A 359 5.32 -25.02 10.23
C SER A 359 5.86 -23.72 10.84
N GLU A 360 7.18 -23.64 10.99
CA GLU A 360 7.89 -22.41 11.40
C GLU A 360 7.73 -21.28 10.36
N GLU A 361 7.59 -21.63 9.08
CA GLU A 361 7.36 -20.70 7.97
C GLU A 361 6.03 -19.94 8.16
N ALA A 362 4.93 -20.66 8.42
CA ALA A 362 3.62 -20.05 8.68
C ALA A 362 3.60 -19.17 9.95
N VAL A 363 4.44 -19.47 10.96
CA VAL A 363 4.58 -18.62 12.15
C VAL A 363 5.39 -17.36 11.85
N ARG A 364 6.42 -17.46 11.00
CA ARG A 364 7.18 -16.29 10.52
C ARG A 364 6.34 -15.38 9.63
N ASP A 365 5.50 -15.94 8.75
CA ASP A 365 4.56 -15.17 7.94
C ASP A 365 3.60 -14.34 8.81
N LEU A 366 3.08 -14.91 9.90
CA LEU A 366 2.25 -14.21 10.88
C LEU A 366 3.02 -13.08 11.61
N LEU A 367 4.29 -13.32 11.95
CA LEU A 367 5.14 -12.33 12.61
C LEU A 367 5.53 -11.20 11.65
N ASP A 368 5.79 -11.49 10.38
CA ASP A 368 6.04 -10.48 9.36
C ASP A 368 4.79 -9.67 9.01
N ALA A 369 3.60 -10.30 8.95
CA ALA A 369 2.33 -9.58 8.83
C ALA A 369 2.14 -8.58 10.00
N PHE A 370 2.35 -9.03 11.25
CA PHE A 370 2.32 -8.15 12.42
C PHE A 370 3.32 -6.98 12.33
N ARG A 371 4.54 -7.23 11.81
CA ARG A 371 5.57 -6.20 11.62
C ARG A 371 5.24 -5.19 10.51
N VAL A 372 4.48 -5.59 9.50
CA VAL A 372 4.07 -4.73 8.38
C VAL A 372 2.81 -3.93 8.70
N GLU A 373 1.84 -4.53 9.38
CA GLU A 373 0.50 -3.97 9.58
C GLU A 373 0.35 -3.29 10.95
N THR A 374 0.68 -4.03 12.03
CA THR A 374 0.41 -3.61 13.41
C THR A 374 1.54 -2.79 14.03
N GLN A 375 2.80 -3.07 13.68
CA GLN A 375 3.93 -2.31 14.24
C GLN A 375 3.89 -0.81 13.92
N PRO A 376 3.52 -0.34 12.71
CA PRO A 376 3.33 1.09 12.44
C PRO A 376 2.26 1.75 13.31
N VAL A 377 1.17 1.02 13.62
CA VAL A 377 0.11 1.47 14.52
C VAL A 377 0.66 1.64 15.95
N ILE A 378 1.41 0.65 16.43
CA ILE A 378 2.08 0.71 17.75
C ILE A 378 3.05 1.90 17.83
N ASP A 379 3.85 2.13 16.80
CA ASP A 379 4.84 3.22 16.79
C ASP A 379 4.17 4.59 16.77
N ILE A 380 3.07 4.77 16.05
CA ILE A 380 2.28 6.01 16.06
C ILE A 380 1.59 6.22 17.42
N LEU A 381 1.00 5.16 18.01
CA LEU A 381 0.36 5.23 19.33
C LEU A 381 1.35 5.57 20.47
N ARG A 382 2.63 5.17 20.35
CA ARG A 382 3.70 5.57 21.28
C ARG A 382 4.04 7.05 21.22
N ASP A 383 3.92 7.67 20.05
CA ASP A 383 4.20 9.11 19.84
C ASP A 383 2.99 10.01 20.17
N GLN A 384 1.79 9.43 20.37
CA GLN A 384 0.61 10.16 20.83
C GLN A 384 0.67 10.50 22.34
N ASN A 385 -0.06 11.55 22.75
CA ASN A 385 -0.18 11.96 24.16
C ASN A 385 -1.24 11.11 24.90
N VAL A 386 -1.05 9.78 24.88
CA VAL A 386 -1.92 8.74 25.46
C VAL A 386 -1.12 7.93 26.49
N GLN A 387 -1.78 7.28 27.46
CA GLN A 387 -1.07 6.46 28.45
C GLN A 387 -0.67 5.11 27.84
N VAL A 388 0.62 4.90 27.61
CA VAL A 388 1.16 3.66 27.02
C VAL A 388 1.92 2.82 28.06
N ALA A 389 1.76 1.51 28.02
CA ALA A 389 2.58 0.55 28.78
C ALA A 389 3.12 -0.56 27.88
N ASP A 390 4.45 -0.59 27.70
CA ASP A 390 5.18 -1.73 27.14
C ASP A 390 5.45 -2.76 28.26
N VAL A 391 4.97 -3.99 28.08
CA VAL A 391 5.15 -5.11 29.00
C VAL A 391 5.94 -6.21 28.29
N ASP A 392 6.93 -6.77 28.98
CA ASP A 392 7.66 -7.96 28.52
C ASP A 392 6.83 -9.21 28.83
N ALA A 393 6.26 -9.80 27.79
CA ALA A 393 5.42 -11.00 27.85
C ALA A 393 6.23 -12.31 27.80
N ALA A 394 7.58 -12.25 27.68
CA ALA A 394 8.44 -13.43 27.73
C ALA A 394 8.55 -14.05 29.13
N GLY A 395 8.25 -13.28 30.19
CA GLY A 395 8.30 -13.68 31.60
C GLY A 395 7.22 -14.64 32.07
N ASP A 396 7.12 -14.85 33.38
CA ASP A 396 6.09 -15.69 34.02
C ASP A 396 4.71 -15.00 34.01
N MET A 397 3.64 -15.78 33.91
CA MET A 397 2.26 -15.28 33.79
C MET A 397 1.87 -14.32 34.94
N ASP A 398 2.31 -14.59 36.16
CA ASP A 398 2.03 -13.74 37.33
C ASP A 398 2.82 -12.41 37.28
N GLU A 399 4.05 -12.43 36.74
CA GLU A 399 4.90 -11.23 36.57
C GLU A 399 4.42 -10.34 35.41
N VAL A 400 3.93 -10.95 34.33
CA VAL A 400 3.26 -10.25 33.22
C VAL A 400 1.96 -9.61 33.72
N PHE A 401 1.11 -10.38 34.41
CA PHE A 401 -0.16 -9.86 34.91
C PHE A 401 0.03 -8.76 35.96
N ALA A 402 1.07 -8.80 36.79
CA ALA A 402 1.37 -7.72 37.73
C ALA A 402 1.66 -6.38 37.04
N GLN A 403 2.31 -6.39 35.87
CA GLN A 403 2.58 -5.19 35.07
C GLN A 403 1.30 -4.69 34.37
N VAL A 404 0.50 -5.61 33.80
CA VAL A 404 -0.82 -5.32 33.22
C VAL A 404 -1.76 -4.70 34.27
N ALA A 405 -1.83 -5.30 35.45
CA ALA A 405 -2.62 -4.82 36.58
C ALA A 405 -2.23 -3.39 37.00
N ALA A 406 -0.93 -3.10 37.12
CA ALA A 406 -0.46 -1.77 37.47
C ALA A 406 -0.84 -0.69 36.43
N PHE A 407 -0.87 -1.04 35.14
CA PHE A 407 -1.35 -0.15 34.08
C PHE A 407 -2.86 0.08 34.16
N ILE A 408 -3.64 -0.99 34.32
CA ILE A 408 -5.11 -0.94 34.42
C ILE A 408 -5.57 -0.16 35.66
N GLU A 409 -4.87 -0.28 36.79
CA GLU A 409 -5.15 0.49 38.01
C GLU A 409 -4.94 2.01 37.82
N GLY A 410 -4.15 2.43 36.83
CA GLY A 410 -3.99 3.84 36.44
C GLY A 410 -5.29 4.51 35.98
N PHE A 411 -6.26 3.74 35.48
CA PHE A 411 -7.59 4.21 35.05
C PHE A 411 -8.64 4.16 36.18
N GLY A 412 -8.23 3.89 37.41
CA GLY A 412 -9.04 4.01 38.61
C GLY A 412 -9.52 2.69 39.22
N ALA A 413 -9.88 2.73 40.50
CA ALA A 413 -10.26 1.56 41.31
C ALA A 413 -11.43 0.75 40.72
N PRO A 414 -11.58 -0.54 41.09
CA PRO A 414 -12.70 -1.37 40.69
C PRO A 414 -14.04 -0.77 41.13
N LEU A 415 -15.06 -0.85 40.27
CA LEU A 415 -16.44 -0.53 40.66
C LEU A 415 -16.99 -1.68 41.52
N ASP A 416 -17.47 -1.35 42.71
CA ASP A 416 -18.12 -2.31 43.61
C ASP A 416 -19.51 -2.68 43.06
N PRO A 417 -19.78 -3.97 42.72
CA PRO A 417 -21.07 -4.38 42.15
C PRO A 417 -22.28 -4.10 43.06
N ALA A 418 -22.06 -3.88 44.36
CA ALA A 418 -23.12 -3.76 45.36
C ALA A 418 -23.80 -2.37 45.45
N GLN A 419 -23.36 -1.36 44.69
CA GLN A 419 -23.89 0.02 44.80
C GLN A 419 -24.86 0.46 43.69
N ALA A 420 -25.39 -0.49 42.89
CA ALA A 420 -26.17 -0.19 41.68
C ALA A 420 -27.66 -0.60 41.71
N ASP A 421 -28.31 -0.69 42.88
CA ASP A 421 -29.78 -0.60 42.99
C ASP A 421 -30.20 -0.12 44.39
N ASP A 422 -30.95 0.99 44.48
CA ASP A 422 -31.34 1.61 45.75
C ASP A 422 -32.87 1.83 45.82
N THR A 423 -33.65 0.74 45.85
CA THR A 423 -35.06 0.77 46.31
C THR A 423 -35.59 -0.54 46.94
N GLN A 424 -35.04 -1.02 48.07
CA GLN A 424 -35.83 -1.78 49.08
C GLN A 424 -35.15 -1.86 50.48
N PRO A 425 -35.92 -1.97 51.59
CA PRO A 425 -35.40 -1.68 52.94
C PRO A 425 -34.73 -2.88 53.65
N PRO A 426 -33.84 -2.63 54.63
CA PRO A 426 -32.70 -3.52 54.91
C PRO A 426 -32.97 -4.81 55.71
N GLN A 427 -34.21 -5.08 56.13
CA GLN A 427 -34.49 -6.13 57.12
C GLN A 427 -34.64 -7.55 56.56
N GLN A 428 -34.80 -7.73 55.24
CA GLN A 428 -34.90 -9.07 54.63
C GLN A 428 -33.58 -9.63 54.11
N GLN A 429 -32.58 -8.78 53.86
CA GLN A 429 -31.26 -9.22 53.38
C GLN A 429 -30.45 -9.92 54.48
N GLN A 430 -30.49 -9.44 55.73
CA GLN A 430 -29.77 -10.07 56.85
C GLN A 430 -30.24 -11.50 57.14
N GLU A 431 -31.55 -11.76 57.12
CA GLU A 431 -32.08 -13.11 57.39
C GLU A 431 -31.75 -14.12 56.27
N GLN A 432 -31.53 -13.67 55.02
CA GLN A 432 -31.07 -14.54 53.93
C GLN A 432 -29.56 -14.78 53.98
N GLN A 433 -28.77 -13.75 54.30
CA GLN A 433 -27.32 -13.86 54.39
C GLN A 433 -26.88 -14.78 55.54
N GLU A 434 -27.52 -14.68 56.72
CA GLU A 434 -27.26 -15.60 57.85
C GLU A 434 -27.67 -17.06 57.55
N GLN A 435 -28.66 -17.29 56.68
CA GLN A 435 -29.04 -18.64 56.25
C GLN A 435 -28.03 -19.23 55.25
N GLN A 436 -27.50 -18.39 54.35
CA GLN A 436 -26.54 -18.80 53.33
C GLN A 436 -25.17 -19.14 53.96
N GLU A 437 -24.68 -18.32 54.89
CA GLU A 437 -23.45 -18.60 55.64
C GLU A 437 -23.54 -19.87 56.50
N GLN A 438 -24.71 -20.17 57.09
CA GLN A 438 -24.94 -21.42 57.83
C GLN A 438 -24.94 -22.65 56.92
N GLN A 439 -25.35 -22.50 55.66
CA GLN A 439 -25.36 -23.59 54.69
C GLN A 439 -23.93 -23.90 54.18
N GLU A 440 -23.14 -22.88 53.85
CA GLU A 440 -21.73 -23.05 53.45
C GLU A 440 -20.86 -23.64 54.57
N GLN A 441 -21.10 -23.27 55.84
CA GLN A 441 -20.38 -23.87 56.97
C GLN A 441 -20.69 -25.36 57.16
N GLN A 442 -21.95 -25.80 56.92
CA GLN A 442 -22.31 -27.22 56.99
C GLN A 442 -21.67 -28.04 55.86
N GLU A 443 -21.54 -27.48 54.65
CA GLU A 443 -20.85 -28.15 53.54
C GLU A 443 -19.34 -28.29 53.81
N GLN A 444 -18.69 -27.26 54.38
CA GLN A 444 -17.26 -27.32 54.73
C GLN A 444 -16.96 -28.28 55.91
N GLU A 445 -17.86 -28.44 56.89
CA GLU A 445 -17.70 -29.48 57.91
C GLU A 445 -17.88 -30.89 57.32
N ALA A 446 -18.83 -31.09 56.41
CA ALA A 446 -19.07 -32.37 55.75
C ALA A 446 -17.91 -32.85 54.85
N GLU A 447 -17.15 -31.93 54.24
CA GLU A 447 -15.92 -32.25 53.50
C GLU A 447 -14.74 -32.60 54.44
N ARG A 448 -14.68 -31.97 55.63
CA ARG A 448 -13.62 -32.23 56.62
C ARG A 448 -13.71 -33.62 57.27
N GLU A 449 -14.90 -34.19 57.43
CA GLU A 449 -15.07 -35.52 58.01
C GLU A 449 -14.64 -36.68 57.07
N GLN A 450 -14.36 -36.41 55.79
CA GLN A 450 -14.10 -37.45 54.77
C GLN A 450 -12.63 -37.75 54.47
N GLN A 451 -11.67 -37.09 55.14
CA GLN A 451 -10.23 -37.37 54.95
C GLN A 451 -9.68 -38.33 56.04
N PRO A 452 -8.97 -39.41 55.68
CA PRO A 452 -8.36 -40.32 56.65
C PRO A 452 -7.11 -39.67 57.31
N PRO A 453 -6.82 -39.97 58.59
CA PRO A 453 -5.76 -39.30 59.33
C PRO A 453 -4.36 -39.75 58.90
N ALA A 454 -3.44 -38.79 58.74
CA ALA A 454 -2.01 -39.06 58.62
C ALA A 454 -1.42 -39.41 60.01
N GLY A 455 -0.59 -40.44 60.06
CA GLY A 455 0.13 -40.86 61.27
C GLY A 455 1.63 -40.54 61.18
N ASP A 456 2.21 -40.15 62.31
CA ASP A 456 3.60 -39.70 62.47
C ASP A 456 4.65 -40.79 62.15
N VAL A 457 5.84 -40.39 61.67
CA VAL A 457 7.12 -40.81 62.30
C VAL A 457 8.30 -39.92 61.90
N ASP A 458 9.14 -39.63 62.90
CA ASP A 458 10.44 -38.97 62.83
C ASP A 458 11.63 -39.91 62.50
N ALA A 459 12.73 -39.29 62.09
CA ALA A 459 14.14 -39.61 62.42
C ALA A 459 14.89 -40.86 61.89
N GLU A 460 16.07 -40.54 61.34
CA GLU A 460 17.40 -41.22 61.46
C GLU A 460 17.66 -42.67 60.98
N ALA A 461 18.30 -42.75 59.81
CA ALA A 461 19.49 -43.55 59.44
C ALA A 461 19.70 -45.00 59.97
N SER A 462 19.78 -45.98 59.04
CA SER A 462 21.02 -46.76 58.77
C SER A 462 20.87 -47.86 57.69
N GLU A 463 21.99 -48.11 56.98
CA GLU A 463 22.45 -49.31 56.25
C GLU A 463 21.49 -50.30 55.52
N GLY A 464 21.79 -50.59 54.24
CA GLY A 464 21.41 -51.85 53.56
C GLY A 464 20.87 -51.68 52.14
N GLY A 465 21.74 -51.71 51.11
CA GLY A 465 21.34 -51.44 49.72
C GLY A 465 20.69 -52.62 48.97
N TRP A 466 20.12 -52.36 47.79
CA TRP A 466 20.38 -53.01 46.48
C TRP A 466 19.88 -52.02 45.37
N PRO A 467 20.28 -52.16 44.08
CA PRO A 467 20.54 -50.99 43.23
C PRO A 467 19.50 -50.67 42.14
N GLY A 468 19.44 -49.39 41.76
CA GLY A 468 19.22 -48.96 40.37
C GLY A 468 17.87 -48.33 40.02
N GLN A 469 17.78 -47.00 40.12
CA GLN A 469 17.28 -46.10 39.06
C GLN A 469 17.49 -44.64 39.50
N GLY A 470 17.80 -43.74 38.55
CA GLY A 470 18.10 -42.34 38.85
C GLY A 470 16.85 -41.53 39.15
N GLY A 471 16.92 -40.63 40.14
CA GLY A 471 15.85 -39.68 40.44
C GLY A 471 15.74 -38.60 39.35
N TYR A 472 14.51 -38.17 39.06
CA TYR A 472 14.23 -37.13 38.08
C TYR A 472 14.74 -35.76 38.55
N THR A 473 15.34 -35.00 37.64
CA THR A 473 15.80 -33.62 37.86
C THR A 473 14.62 -32.65 37.94
N GLU A 474 14.85 -31.44 38.44
CA GLU A 474 13.82 -30.39 38.52
C GLU A 474 13.23 -30.03 37.15
N GLU A 475 14.04 -30.05 36.08
CA GLU A 475 13.57 -29.93 34.70
C GLU A 475 12.64 -31.08 34.29
N GLN A 476 12.95 -32.31 34.69
CA GLN A 476 12.11 -33.47 34.37
C GLN A 476 10.78 -33.45 35.14
N VAL A 477 10.76 -32.90 36.36
CA VAL A 477 9.52 -32.65 37.11
C VAL A 477 8.69 -31.52 36.45
N LYS A 478 9.32 -30.41 36.05
CA LYS A 478 8.66 -29.32 35.31
C LYS A 478 8.13 -29.77 33.95
N ALA A 479 8.87 -30.64 33.24
CA ALA A 479 8.43 -31.27 32.00
C ALA A 479 7.23 -32.21 32.23
N ALA A 480 7.24 -33.02 33.29
CA ALA A 480 6.11 -33.87 33.64
C ALA A 480 4.83 -33.07 33.93
N ILE A 481 4.94 -31.94 34.65
CA ILE A 481 3.80 -31.05 34.93
C ILE A 481 3.26 -30.41 33.63
N ARG A 482 4.14 -29.94 32.73
CA ARG A 482 3.73 -29.42 31.40
C ARG A 482 3.02 -30.49 30.56
N ILE A 483 3.53 -31.72 30.53
CA ILE A 483 2.90 -32.85 29.82
C ILE A 483 1.53 -33.17 30.41
N GLN A 484 1.38 -33.13 31.74
CA GLN A 484 0.12 -33.45 32.42
C GLN A 484 -0.95 -32.36 32.23
N ALA A 485 -0.55 -31.09 32.10
CA ALA A 485 -1.43 -29.98 31.71
C ALA A 485 -1.87 -30.11 30.24
N ALA A 486 -0.93 -30.36 29.32
CA ALA A 486 -1.21 -30.55 27.90
C ALA A 486 -2.16 -31.74 27.65
N GLN A 487 -2.00 -32.85 28.38
CA GLN A 487 -2.89 -34.01 28.28
C GLN A 487 -4.34 -33.70 28.69
N ARG A 488 -4.57 -32.88 29.72
CA ARG A 488 -5.94 -32.47 30.11
C ARG A 488 -6.60 -31.58 29.06
N GLY A 489 -5.86 -30.64 28.46
CA GLY A 489 -6.33 -29.84 27.32
C GLY A 489 -6.60 -30.69 26.08
N TYR A 490 -5.77 -31.72 25.83
CA TYR A 490 -5.96 -32.65 24.72
C TYR A 490 -7.20 -33.53 24.89
N GLU A 491 -7.48 -34.06 26.08
CA GLU A 491 -8.70 -34.83 26.34
C GLU A 491 -9.99 -34.00 26.22
N GLY A 492 -9.96 -32.72 26.62
CA GLY A 492 -11.05 -31.77 26.40
C GLY A 492 -11.31 -31.54 24.90
N ARG A 493 -10.27 -31.15 24.15
CA ARG A 493 -10.36 -30.91 22.69
C ARG A 493 -10.76 -32.17 21.92
N ARG A 494 -10.26 -33.35 22.30
CA ARG A 494 -10.63 -34.64 21.66
C ARG A 494 -12.07 -35.05 21.93
N LYS A 495 -12.65 -34.70 23.09
CA LYS A 495 -14.09 -34.89 23.36
C LYS A 495 -14.96 -33.98 22.48
N VAL A 496 -14.58 -32.71 22.31
CA VAL A 496 -15.30 -31.76 21.44
C VAL A 496 -15.19 -32.18 19.96
N ALA A 497 -14.02 -32.60 19.50
CA ALA A 497 -13.82 -33.12 18.15
C ALA A 497 -14.67 -34.37 17.88
N ALA A 498 -14.62 -35.37 18.78
CA ALA A 498 -15.45 -36.58 18.66
C ALA A 498 -16.96 -36.28 18.70
N MET A 499 -17.38 -35.28 19.47
CA MET A 499 -18.79 -34.85 19.53
C MET A 499 -19.23 -34.13 18.24
N ARG A 500 -18.36 -33.32 17.63
CA ARG A 500 -18.59 -32.70 16.31
C ARG A 500 -18.61 -33.74 15.19
N GLU A 501 -17.71 -34.73 15.23
CA GLU A 501 -17.65 -35.82 14.25
C GLU A 501 -18.87 -36.76 14.36
N ALA A 502 -19.28 -37.13 15.59
CA ALA A 502 -20.51 -37.87 15.82
C ALA A 502 -21.76 -37.11 15.33
N LYS A 503 -21.82 -35.78 15.55
CA LYS A 503 -22.94 -34.95 15.07
C LYS A 503 -22.94 -34.83 13.54
N ARG A 504 -21.79 -34.74 12.87
CA ARG A 504 -21.68 -34.81 11.40
C ARG A 504 -22.08 -36.19 10.85
N ALA A 505 -21.65 -37.28 11.51
CA ALA A 505 -22.02 -38.64 11.11
C ALA A 505 -23.52 -38.91 11.27
N GLN A 506 -24.13 -38.40 12.34
CA GLN A 506 -25.58 -38.45 12.59
C GLN A 506 -26.35 -37.70 11.48
N VAL A 507 -26.00 -36.43 11.23
CA VAL A 507 -26.62 -35.63 10.15
C VAL A 507 -26.45 -36.28 8.78
N ALA A 508 -25.30 -36.88 8.48
CA ALA A 508 -25.07 -37.61 7.23
C ALA A 508 -25.90 -38.90 7.13
N ALA A 509 -26.10 -39.62 8.24
CA ALA A 509 -26.94 -40.82 8.30
C ALA A 509 -28.42 -40.46 8.13
N ASP A 510 -28.90 -39.42 8.79
CA ASP A 510 -30.29 -38.95 8.70
C ASP A 510 -30.60 -38.38 7.30
N THR A 511 -29.65 -37.65 6.70
CA THR A 511 -29.75 -37.21 5.30
C THR A 511 -29.82 -38.40 4.33
N ARG A 512 -29.06 -39.47 4.57
CA ARG A 512 -29.14 -40.71 3.78
C ARG A 512 -30.47 -41.43 3.94
N ALA A 513 -30.98 -41.52 5.17
CA ALA A 513 -32.26 -42.15 5.47
C ALA A 513 -33.41 -41.42 4.74
N VAL A 514 -33.42 -40.09 4.79
CA VAL A 514 -34.39 -39.24 4.06
C VAL A 514 -34.27 -39.42 2.54
N ALA A 515 -33.05 -39.52 2.00
CA ALA A 515 -32.85 -39.79 0.57
C ALA A 515 -33.39 -41.17 0.15
N THR A 516 -33.18 -42.23 0.95
CA THR A 516 -33.77 -43.56 0.69
C THR A 516 -35.28 -43.63 0.90
N ALA A 517 -35.86 -42.72 1.69
CA ALA A 517 -37.32 -42.61 1.85
C ALA A 517 -38.01 -41.89 0.68
N ALA A 518 -37.24 -41.15 -0.14
CA ALA A 518 -37.74 -40.43 -1.31
C ALA A 518 -37.88 -41.31 -2.58
N GLU A 519 -37.30 -42.52 -2.59
CA GLU A 519 -37.42 -43.47 -3.71
C GLU A 519 -38.37 -44.63 -3.36
N GLY A 520 -39.68 -44.37 -3.48
CA GLY A 520 -40.78 -45.35 -3.42
C GLY A 520 -41.48 -45.50 -4.79
N PRO A 521 -42.12 -46.64 -5.09
CA PRO A 521 -42.18 -47.17 -6.45
C PRO A 521 -43.19 -46.51 -7.40
N ALA A 522 -42.87 -46.55 -8.69
CA ALA A 522 -43.76 -46.11 -9.76
C ALA A 522 -44.92 -47.10 -10.04
N ALA A 523 -46.04 -46.51 -10.49
CA ALA A 523 -47.18 -47.10 -11.21
C ALA A 523 -48.12 -48.10 -10.49
N ALA A 524 -49.38 -47.70 -10.32
CA ALA A 524 -50.59 -48.45 -10.74
C ALA A 524 -51.86 -47.58 -10.63
N GLU A 525 -52.87 -47.91 -11.43
CA GLU A 525 -54.18 -47.22 -11.56
C GLU A 525 -55.19 -47.67 -10.48
N GLY A 526 -56.27 -46.90 -10.24
CA GLY A 526 -57.44 -47.40 -9.47
C GLY A 526 -58.43 -46.33 -8.98
N GLU A 527 -59.72 -46.54 -9.29
CA GLU A 527 -60.86 -45.72 -8.83
C GLU A 527 -61.24 -45.98 -7.35
N GLY A 528 -61.94 -45.06 -6.67
CA GLY A 528 -62.61 -45.42 -5.40
C GLY A 528 -63.09 -44.29 -4.47
N THR A 529 -64.40 -44.07 -4.44
CA THR A 529 -65.16 -43.15 -3.59
C THR A 529 -65.14 -43.40 -2.06
N VAL A 530 -65.26 -42.29 -1.30
CA VAL A 530 -65.98 -42.13 0.00
C VAL A 530 -65.37 -42.72 1.30
N GLY A 531 -65.31 -41.88 2.34
CA GLY A 531 -65.18 -42.28 3.76
C GLY A 531 -64.43 -41.23 4.58
N GLY A 532 -65.09 -40.59 5.55
CA GLY A 532 -64.49 -39.52 6.37
C GLY A 532 -64.05 -39.96 7.76
N GLY A 533 -63.29 -39.10 8.44
CA GLY A 533 -63.16 -39.10 9.91
C GLY A 533 -61.75 -39.32 10.48
N SER A 534 -61.24 -38.28 11.15
CA SER A 534 -60.40 -38.37 12.35
C SER A 534 -59.01 -39.06 12.26
N ALA A 535 -57.97 -38.26 12.00
CA ALA A 535 -56.77 -38.19 12.85
C ALA A 535 -55.91 -36.96 12.47
N PHE A 536 -56.01 -35.88 13.25
CA PHE A 536 -54.95 -34.87 13.27
C PHE A 536 -53.89 -35.34 14.25
N ALA A 537 -52.70 -35.69 13.75
CA ALA A 537 -51.50 -35.77 14.57
C ALA A 537 -50.89 -34.36 14.65
N GLU A 538 -50.57 -33.91 15.86
CA GLU A 538 -49.86 -32.65 16.07
C GLU A 538 -48.42 -32.81 15.57
N TYR A 539 -47.99 -31.92 14.67
CA TYR A 539 -46.61 -31.82 14.24
C TYR A 539 -45.79 -31.11 15.32
N THR A 540 -44.54 -31.54 15.55
CA THR A 540 -43.63 -30.80 16.43
C THR A 540 -43.11 -29.54 15.73
N ASP A 541 -42.70 -28.52 16.50
CA ASP A 541 -42.26 -27.23 15.94
C ASP A 541 -41.08 -27.40 14.94
N GLU A 542 -40.15 -28.31 15.21
CA GLU A 542 -39.06 -28.67 14.28
C GLU A 542 -39.56 -29.19 12.91
N GLN A 543 -40.70 -29.90 12.88
CA GLN A 543 -41.29 -30.41 11.64
C GLN A 543 -41.99 -29.29 10.86
N VAL A 544 -42.61 -28.33 11.55
CA VAL A 544 -43.18 -27.13 10.94
C VAL A 544 -42.06 -26.26 10.34
N GLU A 545 -40.97 -26.06 11.09
CA GLU A 545 -39.84 -25.26 10.66
C GLU A 545 -39.11 -25.87 9.44
N ALA A 546 -38.92 -27.19 9.41
CA ALA A 546 -38.37 -27.89 8.25
C ALA A 546 -39.23 -27.71 6.98
N VAL A 547 -40.56 -27.75 7.11
CA VAL A 547 -41.49 -27.51 5.99
C VAL A 547 -41.42 -26.06 5.52
N VAL A 548 -41.31 -25.09 6.43
CA VAL A 548 -41.14 -23.66 6.09
C VAL A 548 -39.82 -23.42 5.34
N ARG A 549 -38.69 -23.98 5.81
CA ARG A 549 -37.38 -23.87 5.13
C ARG A 549 -37.40 -24.49 3.72
N ILE A 550 -38.06 -25.65 3.54
CA ILE A 550 -38.22 -26.30 2.23
C ILE A 550 -39.12 -25.47 1.29
N GLN A 551 -40.19 -24.84 1.80
CA GLN A 551 -41.05 -23.96 1.00
C GLN A 551 -40.35 -22.64 0.61
N ALA A 552 -39.53 -22.06 1.50
CA ALA A 552 -38.73 -20.88 1.21
C ALA A 552 -37.69 -21.14 0.11
N ALA A 553 -36.94 -22.23 0.20
CA ALA A 553 -35.99 -22.65 -0.84
C ALA A 553 -36.68 -22.87 -2.21
N ARG A 554 -37.91 -23.39 -2.20
CA ARG A 554 -38.71 -23.62 -3.42
C ARG A 554 -39.22 -22.31 -4.05
N ARG A 555 -39.58 -21.30 -3.23
CA ARG A 555 -39.88 -19.94 -3.73
C ARG A 555 -38.65 -19.27 -4.31
N GLY A 556 -37.54 -19.21 -3.58
CA GLY A 556 -36.29 -18.61 -4.08
C GLY A 556 -35.76 -19.22 -5.38
N TYR A 557 -36.03 -20.50 -5.67
CA TYR A 557 -35.75 -21.09 -6.99
C TYR A 557 -36.77 -20.69 -8.08
N GLN A 558 -38.06 -20.66 -7.75
CA GLN A 558 -39.12 -20.19 -8.67
C GLN A 558 -38.93 -18.71 -9.04
N ASP A 559 -38.61 -17.85 -8.06
CA ASP A 559 -38.47 -16.41 -8.24
C ASP A 559 -37.18 -16.07 -9.02
N ARG A 560 -36.05 -16.74 -8.75
CA ARG A 560 -34.85 -16.64 -9.61
C ARG A 560 -35.13 -17.06 -11.06
N LYS A 561 -35.94 -18.11 -11.26
CA LYS A 561 -36.38 -18.53 -12.61
C LYS A 561 -37.35 -17.52 -13.24
N ARG A 562 -38.17 -16.84 -12.45
CA ARG A 562 -39.12 -15.80 -12.90
C ARG A 562 -38.39 -14.52 -13.31
N VAL A 563 -37.41 -14.08 -12.52
CA VAL A 563 -36.54 -12.94 -12.84
C VAL A 563 -35.69 -13.23 -14.07
N ALA A 564 -35.18 -14.45 -14.22
CA ALA A 564 -34.48 -14.87 -15.44
C ALA A 564 -35.39 -14.86 -16.69
N MET A 565 -36.65 -15.33 -16.57
CA MET A 565 -37.62 -15.24 -17.68
C MET A 565 -38.06 -13.80 -17.96
N MET A 566 -38.26 -12.95 -16.95
CA MET A 566 -38.56 -11.53 -17.14
C MET A 566 -37.39 -10.77 -17.78
N ARG A 567 -36.13 -11.05 -17.41
CA ARG A 567 -34.96 -10.49 -18.12
C ARG A 567 -34.89 -10.97 -19.57
N ALA A 568 -35.23 -12.23 -19.85
CA ALA A 568 -35.29 -12.75 -21.21
C ALA A 568 -36.43 -12.13 -22.04
N GLU A 569 -37.63 -11.97 -21.46
CA GLU A 569 -38.76 -11.28 -22.11
C GLU A 569 -38.47 -9.79 -22.31
N LEU A 570 -37.81 -9.11 -21.36
CA LEU A 570 -37.42 -7.71 -21.49
C LEU A 570 -36.38 -7.52 -22.60
N LEU A 571 -35.34 -8.36 -22.66
CA LEU A 571 -34.38 -8.39 -23.76
C LEU A 571 -35.06 -8.69 -25.11
N GLN A 572 -36.04 -9.60 -25.13
CA GLN A 572 -36.80 -9.90 -26.34
C GLN A 572 -37.72 -8.74 -26.77
N GLN A 573 -38.32 -8.00 -25.82
CA GLN A 573 -39.09 -6.79 -26.11
C GLN A 573 -38.20 -5.65 -26.60
N GLN A 574 -37.02 -5.46 -26.01
CA GLN A 574 -36.03 -4.47 -26.46
C GLN A 574 -35.51 -4.80 -27.87
N GLN A 575 -35.24 -6.07 -28.19
CA GLN A 575 -34.91 -6.50 -29.54
C GLN A 575 -36.06 -6.29 -30.54
N LEU A 576 -37.31 -6.54 -30.14
CA LEU A 576 -38.48 -6.26 -30.98
C LEU A 576 -38.71 -4.75 -31.22
N GLN A 577 -38.39 -3.90 -30.25
CA GLN A 577 -38.44 -2.44 -30.41
C GLN A 577 -37.29 -1.91 -31.30
N ALA A 578 -36.10 -2.49 -31.22
CA ALA A 578 -34.99 -2.16 -32.13
C ALA A 578 -35.33 -2.48 -33.59
N VAL A 579 -35.88 -3.67 -33.85
CA VAL A 579 -36.37 -4.06 -35.19
C VAL A 579 -37.52 -3.17 -35.67
N GLY A 580 -38.37 -2.68 -34.77
CA GLY A 580 -39.41 -1.68 -35.10
C GLY A 580 -38.82 -0.35 -35.59
N LYS A 581 -37.80 0.18 -34.89
CA LYS A 581 -37.09 1.40 -35.29
C LYS A 581 -36.34 1.24 -36.62
N GLU A 582 -35.74 0.08 -36.90
CA GLU A 582 -35.13 -0.18 -38.22
C GLU A 582 -36.17 -0.18 -39.36
N GLN A 583 -37.40 -0.65 -39.12
CA GLN A 583 -38.46 -0.59 -40.12
C GLN A 583 -39.01 0.84 -40.33
N GLU A 584 -39.15 1.65 -39.28
CA GLU A 584 -39.50 3.07 -39.42
C GLU A 584 -38.40 3.87 -40.13
N LEU A 585 -37.12 3.63 -39.80
CA LEU A 585 -35.99 4.26 -40.49
C LEU A 585 -35.90 3.85 -41.97
N ALA A 586 -36.24 2.60 -42.30
CA ALA A 586 -36.31 2.13 -43.69
C ALA A 586 -37.49 2.74 -44.47
N GLU A 587 -38.65 2.94 -43.84
CA GLU A 587 -39.79 3.63 -44.48
C GLU A 587 -39.55 5.14 -44.67
N VAL A 588 -38.82 5.79 -43.74
CA VAL A 588 -38.38 7.18 -43.92
C VAL A 588 -37.35 7.29 -45.05
N ALA A 589 -36.36 6.38 -45.11
CA ALA A 589 -35.37 6.34 -46.19
C ALA A 589 -36.01 6.08 -47.57
N ALA A 590 -37.11 5.33 -47.64
CA ALA A 590 -37.83 5.06 -48.89
C ALA A 590 -38.53 6.28 -49.52
N THR A 591 -38.48 7.46 -48.89
CA THR A 591 -39.03 8.72 -49.42
C THR A 591 -37.98 9.67 -50.01
N ALA A 592 -36.70 9.29 -50.01
CA ALA A 592 -35.60 10.09 -50.55
C ALA A 592 -35.07 9.58 -51.91
N GLU A 593 -35.39 10.36 -52.95
CA GLU A 593 -34.70 10.51 -54.24
C GLU A 593 -34.68 9.37 -55.28
N ASP A 594 -35.19 9.72 -56.47
CA ASP A 594 -34.79 9.17 -57.77
C ASP A 594 -33.26 9.14 -57.93
N THR A 595 -32.67 8.00 -58.31
CA THR A 595 -32.01 7.82 -59.63
C THR A 595 -31.44 6.41 -59.85
N ALA A 596 -31.36 6.03 -61.13
CA ALA A 596 -30.83 4.77 -61.70
C ALA A 596 -29.58 4.18 -61.02
N GLU A 597 -29.38 2.86 -60.91
CA GLU A 597 -29.26 1.88 -62.02
C GLU A 597 -29.62 0.43 -61.61
N ALA A 598 -29.86 -0.44 -62.60
CA ALA A 598 -29.95 -1.90 -62.42
C ALA A 598 -28.52 -2.51 -62.44
N THR A 599 -28.23 -3.70 -61.90
CA THR A 599 -28.68 -5.03 -62.35
C THR A 599 -28.15 -6.16 -61.44
N GLU A 600 -28.71 -7.38 -61.61
CA GLU A 600 -28.25 -8.68 -61.09
C GLU A 600 -28.50 -8.94 -59.57
N ALA A 601 -28.91 -10.14 -59.13
CA ALA A 601 -29.06 -11.42 -59.84
C ALA A 601 -30.45 -12.03 -59.67
N ALA A 602 -30.94 -12.71 -60.71
CA ALA A 602 -32.14 -13.54 -60.68
C ALA A 602 -31.75 -15.01 -60.81
N GLU A 603 -32.09 -15.84 -59.82
CA GLU A 603 -32.09 -17.30 -59.97
C GLU A 603 -33.11 -17.97 -59.03
N MET A 604 -33.78 -19.02 -59.56
CA MET A 604 -34.69 -19.97 -58.89
C MET A 604 -36.16 -19.57 -58.56
N GLU A 605 -37.04 -19.79 -59.56
CA GLU A 605 -38.14 -20.80 -59.56
C GLU A 605 -39.34 -20.72 -58.54
N PRO A 606 -40.52 -21.32 -58.85
CA PRO A 606 -41.80 -20.64 -58.62
C PRO A 606 -42.90 -21.48 -57.93
N GLU A 607 -43.14 -21.28 -56.63
CA GLU A 607 -44.26 -21.92 -55.90
C GLU A 607 -45.49 -21.00 -55.68
N ALA A 608 -45.53 -19.82 -56.28
CA ALA A 608 -46.64 -18.86 -56.12
C ALA A 608 -47.83 -19.09 -57.08
N ALA A 609 -47.72 -20.00 -58.06
CA ALA A 609 -48.71 -20.15 -59.13
C ALA A 609 -49.89 -21.08 -58.80
N GLU A 610 -49.76 -22.00 -57.84
CA GLU A 610 -50.77 -23.04 -57.58
C GLU A 610 -51.86 -22.58 -56.59
N ALA A 611 -51.60 -21.55 -55.78
CA ALA A 611 -52.56 -21.02 -54.79
C ALA A 611 -53.70 -20.17 -55.40
N VAL A 612 -53.67 -19.86 -56.70
CA VAL A 612 -54.69 -19.05 -57.40
C VAL A 612 -55.66 -19.91 -58.23
N ALA A 613 -55.36 -21.20 -58.43
CA ALA A 613 -56.17 -22.09 -59.27
C ALA A 613 -57.47 -22.59 -58.59
N ASP A 614 -57.53 -22.63 -57.26
CA ASP A 614 -58.63 -23.27 -56.51
C ASP A 614 -59.75 -22.29 -56.07
N ALA A 615 -59.83 -21.13 -56.73
CA ALA A 615 -60.82 -20.07 -56.48
C ALA A 615 -61.99 -20.02 -57.48
N GLN A 616 -62.16 -21.04 -58.34
CA GLN A 616 -63.33 -21.20 -59.22
C GLN A 616 -64.27 -22.32 -58.74
N GLY A 617 -64.70 -22.26 -57.48
CA GLY A 617 -65.48 -23.33 -56.85
C GLY A 617 -66.49 -22.97 -55.76
N ALA A 618 -66.65 -21.69 -55.39
CA ALA A 618 -67.60 -21.31 -54.34
C ALA A 618 -68.18 -19.90 -54.53
N SER A 619 -69.31 -19.79 -55.25
CA SER A 619 -70.17 -18.63 -55.13
C SER A 619 -70.80 -18.59 -53.73
N ARG A 620 -70.64 -17.47 -53.00
CA ARG A 620 -71.09 -17.18 -51.60
C ARG A 620 -69.98 -17.34 -50.53
N LEU A 621 -69.07 -16.39 -50.49
CA LEU A 621 -68.43 -15.87 -49.27
C LEU A 621 -68.50 -14.34 -49.35
N SER A 622 -68.53 -13.62 -48.23
CA SER A 622 -68.50 -12.15 -48.25
C SER A 622 -67.08 -11.62 -48.49
N ASP A 623 -66.96 -10.37 -48.94
CA ASP A 623 -65.65 -9.75 -49.22
C ASP A 623 -64.72 -9.76 -47.99
N GLU A 624 -65.29 -9.71 -46.77
CA GLU A 624 -64.56 -9.84 -45.51
C GLU A 624 -63.91 -11.22 -45.30
N GLU A 625 -64.59 -12.31 -45.65
CA GLU A 625 -64.10 -13.68 -45.47
C GLU A 625 -62.92 -14.00 -46.42
N ALA A 626 -62.92 -13.40 -47.62
CA ALA A 626 -61.80 -13.49 -48.56
C ALA A 626 -60.57 -12.73 -48.03
N ILE A 627 -60.76 -11.51 -47.51
CA ILE A 627 -59.68 -10.68 -46.94
C ILE A 627 -59.04 -11.39 -45.73
N VAL A 628 -59.83 -11.97 -44.83
CA VAL A 628 -59.32 -12.70 -43.66
C VAL A 628 -58.44 -13.89 -44.06
N ARG A 629 -58.80 -14.64 -45.12
CA ARG A 629 -57.99 -15.77 -45.61
C ARG A 629 -56.69 -15.34 -46.27
N ILE A 630 -56.70 -14.26 -47.06
CA ILE A 630 -55.49 -13.69 -47.67
C ILE A 630 -54.53 -13.16 -46.59
N GLN A 631 -55.06 -12.47 -45.58
CA GLN A 631 -54.28 -11.98 -44.43
C GLN A 631 -53.75 -13.11 -43.51
N ALA A 632 -54.40 -14.28 -43.49
CA ALA A 632 -53.89 -15.46 -42.79
C ALA A 632 -52.74 -16.13 -43.55
N ALA A 633 -52.86 -16.25 -44.88
CA ALA A 633 -51.81 -16.81 -45.74
C ALA A 633 -50.53 -15.95 -45.73
N GLY A 634 -50.67 -14.62 -45.78
CA GLY A 634 -49.53 -13.69 -45.72
C GLY A 634 -48.75 -13.76 -44.40
N ARG A 635 -49.46 -13.83 -43.25
CA ARG A 635 -48.83 -14.01 -41.93
C ARG A 635 -48.04 -15.30 -41.83
N GLY A 636 -48.62 -16.42 -42.28
CA GLY A 636 -47.93 -17.72 -42.32
C GLY A 636 -46.74 -17.79 -43.29
N TYR A 637 -46.55 -16.83 -44.19
CA TYR A 637 -45.35 -16.72 -45.04
C TYR A 637 -44.24 -15.90 -44.35
N LEU A 638 -44.58 -14.76 -43.74
CA LEU A 638 -43.60 -13.96 -42.97
C LEU A 638 -43.04 -14.74 -41.78
N ASP A 639 -43.87 -15.46 -41.02
CA ASP A 639 -43.39 -16.27 -39.89
C ASP A 639 -42.43 -17.37 -40.32
N ARG A 640 -42.64 -17.99 -41.49
CA ARG A 640 -41.71 -19.00 -42.03
C ARG A 640 -40.37 -18.37 -42.45
N LYS A 641 -40.35 -17.16 -43.00
CA LYS A 641 -39.10 -16.42 -43.25
C LYS A 641 -38.40 -16.00 -41.96
N LYS A 642 -39.12 -15.50 -40.95
CA LYS A 642 -38.54 -15.16 -39.63
C LYS A 642 -37.94 -16.38 -38.94
N VAL A 643 -38.66 -17.50 -38.88
CA VAL A 643 -38.16 -18.76 -38.31
C VAL A 643 -36.97 -19.32 -39.10
N ALA A 644 -36.93 -19.13 -40.42
CA ALA A 644 -35.77 -19.51 -41.23
C ALA A 644 -34.54 -18.62 -40.94
N ALA A 645 -34.72 -17.31 -40.80
CA ALA A 645 -33.67 -16.36 -40.43
C ALA A 645 -33.09 -16.66 -39.03
N MET A 646 -33.95 -16.80 -38.01
CA MET A 646 -33.51 -17.15 -36.65
C MET A 646 -32.79 -18.52 -36.60
N LYS A 647 -33.19 -19.48 -37.44
CA LYS A 647 -32.47 -20.77 -37.59
C LYS A 647 -31.15 -20.64 -38.34
N ALA A 648 -31.00 -19.69 -39.25
CA ALA A 648 -29.73 -19.41 -39.91
C ALA A 648 -28.75 -18.72 -38.96
N GLU A 649 -29.24 -17.73 -38.21
CA GLU A 649 -28.49 -17.00 -37.19
C GLU A 649 -28.04 -17.93 -36.05
N ALA A 650 -28.93 -18.76 -35.50
CA ALA A 650 -28.56 -19.76 -34.49
C ALA A 650 -27.54 -20.80 -35.00
N ARG A 651 -27.56 -21.12 -36.30
CA ARG A 651 -26.53 -21.99 -36.92
C ARG A 651 -25.20 -21.27 -37.11
N ALA A 652 -25.22 -19.98 -37.44
CA ALA A 652 -24.01 -19.16 -37.54
C ALA A 652 -23.34 -19.00 -36.17
N GLN A 653 -24.13 -18.72 -35.13
CA GLN A 653 -23.66 -18.65 -33.75
C GLN A 653 -23.04 -19.97 -33.29
N ALA A 654 -23.72 -21.11 -33.50
CA ALA A 654 -23.18 -22.42 -33.15
C ALA A 654 -21.89 -22.77 -33.91
N ALA A 655 -21.74 -22.31 -35.16
CA ALA A 655 -20.50 -22.48 -35.94
C ALA A 655 -19.35 -21.60 -35.42
N LEU A 656 -19.64 -20.39 -34.92
CA LEU A 656 -18.66 -19.50 -34.29
C LEU A 656 -18.21 -20.04 -32.92
N GLU A 657 -19.13 -20.58 -32.12
CA GLU A 657 -18.82 -21.24 -30.85
C GLU A 657 -17.92 -22.46 -31.06
N ALA A 658 -18.24 -23.33 -32.02
CA ALA A 658 -17.40 -24.46 -32.41
C ALA A 658 -16.01 -24.01 -32.92
N LYS A 659 -15.93 -22.96 -33.75
CA LYS A 659 -14.64 -22.39 -34.20
C LYS A 659 -13.79 -21.95 -33.01
N ALA A 660 -14.40 -21.33 -32.00
CA ALA A 660 -13.70 -20.87 -30.82
C ALA A 660 -13.23 -22.01 -29.91
N GLU A 661 -14.02 -23.08 -29.77
CA GLU A 661 -13.59 -24.31 -29.06
C GLU A 661 -12.41 -24.98 -29.76
N ASP A 662 -12.46 -25.14 -31.09
CA ASP A 662 -11.34 -25.65 -31.90
C ASP A 662 -10.07 -24.81 -31.69
N GLN A 663 -10.19 -23.48 -31.72
CA GLN A 663 -9.07 -22.57 -31.46
C GLN A 663 -8.51 -22.72 -30.04
N VAL A 664 -9.35 -22.81 -29.00
CA VAL A 664 -8.89 -23.05 -27.62
C VAL A 664 -8.20 -24.41 -27.49
N SER A 665 -8.68 -25.45 -28.19
CA SER A 665 -8.06 -26.77 -28.18
C SER A 665 -6.63 -26.74 -28.75
N ALA A 666 -6.41 -25.93 -29.78
CA ALA A 666 -5.12 -25.74 -30.46
C ALA A 666 -4.10 -24.93 -29.64
N ILE A 667 -4.51 -24.27 -28.54
CA ILE A 667 -3.58 -23.59 -27.63
C ILE A 667 -2.80 -24.64 -26.84
N ARG A 668 -1.49 -24.76 -27.13
CA ARG A 668 -0.56 -25.63 -26.37
C ARG A 668 -0.41 -25.16 -24.93
N GLY A 669 -0.26 -23.85 -24.73
CA GLY A 669 -0.15 -23.16 -23.46
C GLY A 669 0.13 -21.67 -23.68
N MET A 670 -0.17 -20.84 -22.68
CA MET A 670 0.10 -19.39 -22.69
C MET A 670 0.92 -19.00 -21.46
N LEU A 671 1.97 -18.22 -21.67
CA LEU A 671 2.70 -17.50 -20.64
C LEU A 671 2.31 -16.02 -20.73
N VAL A 672 1.50 -15.56 -19.80
CA VAL A 672 1.05 -14.17 -19.68
C VAL A 672 2.02 -13.44 -18.75
N VAL A 673 2.71 -12.43 -19.26
CA VAL A 673 3.69 -11.65 -18.51
C VAL A 673 3.09 -10.27 -18.24
N CYS A 674 2.93 -9.94 -16.97
CA CYS A 674 2.34 -8.70 -16.47
C CYS A 674 3.35 -7.89 -15.65
N GLY A 675 3.00 -6.66 -15.28
CA GLY A 675 3.82 -5.78 -14.45
C GLY A 675 3.86 -4.35 -14.98
N PRO A 676 4.26 -3.36 -14.18
CA PRO A 676 4.23 -1.95 -14.58
C PRO A 676 5.05 -1.60 -15.81
N SER A 677 4.79 -0.42 -16.38
CA SER A 677 5.67 0.16 -17.40
C SER A 677 7.03 0.51 -16.79
N GLY A 678 8.12 0.07 -17.41
CA GLY A 678 9.49 0.38 -16.98
C GLY A 678 10.23 -0.75 -16.23
N VAL A 679 9.52 -1.78 -15.74
CA VAL A 679 10.11 -2.89 -14.96
C VAL A 679 11.01 -3.83 -15.76
N GLY A 680 10.92 -3.83 -17.10
CA GLY A 680 11.80 -4.62 -17.99
C GLY A 680 11.17 -5.84 -18.67
N LYS A 681 9.83 -6.00 -18.62
CA LYS A 681 9.08 -7.10 -19.27
C LYS A 681 9.59 -7.43 -20.69
N GLY A 682 9.57 -6.44 -21.58
CA GLY A 682 10.01 -6.59 -22.97
C GLY A 682 11.46 -7.03 -23.14
N THR A 683 12.35 -6.71 -22.19
CA THR A 683 13.74 -7.19 -22.19
C THR A 683 13.82 -8.68 -21.85
N LEU A 684 13.06 -9.13 -20.83
CA LEU A 684 12.98 -10.54 -20.44
C LEU A 684 12.31 -11.38 -21.53
N ILE A 685 11.20 -10.90 -22.09
CA ILE A 685 10.48 -11.55 -23.21
C ILE A 685 11.35 -11.59 -24.47
N GLY A 686 11.98 -10.47 -24.85
CA GLY A 686 12.85 -10.40 -26.03
C GLY A 686 14.05 -11.36 -25.93
N ARG A 687 14.63 -11.51 -24.72
CA ARG A 687 15.68 -12.49 -24.47
C ARG A 687 15.17 -13.93 -24.51
N LEU A 688 14.00 -14.21 -23.91
CA LEU A 688 13.34 -15.52 -23.99
C LEU A 688 13.08 -15.94 -25.45
N MET A 689 12.65 -15.01 -26.29
CA MET A 689 12.45 -15.25 -27.74
C MET A 689 13.76 -15.45 -28.50
N SER A 690 14.84 -14.75 -28.10
CA SER A 690 16.18 -14.91 -28.68
C SER A 690 16.80 -16.27 -28.35
N ASP A 691 16.74 -16.68 -27.08
CA ASP A 691 17.40 -17.88 -26.60
C ASP A 691 16.57 -19.16 -26.86
N HIS A 692 15.24 -19.04 -26.88
CA HIS A 692 14.29 -20.17 -26.88
C HIS A 692 13.08 -19.98 -27.82
N GLY A 693 13.25 -19.24 -28.93
CA GLY A 693 12.19 -19.01 -29.94
C GLY A 693 11.73 -20.25 -30.73
N ASP A 694 12.40 -21.38 -30.53
CA ASP A 694 11.97 -22.73 -30.94
C ASP A 694 10.86 -23.29 -30.03
N LYS A 695 10.79 -22.84 -28.77
CA LYS A 695 9.82 -23.26 -27.75
C LYS A 695 8.72 -22.22 -27.54
N PHE A 696 9.05 -20.93 -27.66
CA PHE A 696 8.14 -19.81 -27.42
C PHE A 696 7.84 -19.03 -28.71
N GLY A 697 6.63 -18.47 -28.81
CA GLY A 697 6.27 -17.52 -29.85
C GLY A 697 5.49 -16.35 -29.28
N PHE A 698 5.81 -15.13 -29.71
CA PHE A 698 5.08 -13.95 -29.27
C PHE A 698 3.71 -13.89 -29.95
N SER A 699 2.64 -13.63 -29.17
CA SER A 699 1.30 -13.45 -29.71
C SER A 699 1.12 -12.01 -30.20
N VAL A 700 0.85 -11.82 -31.48
CA VAL A 700 0.58 -10.48 -32.05
C VAL A 700 -0.90 -10.13 -31.81
N SER A 701 -1.15 -9.07 -31.04
CA SER A 701 -2.50 -8.58 -30.76
C SER A 701 -3.10 -7.84 -31.97
N HIS A 702 -4.41 -7.66 -31.99
CA HIS A 702 -5.11 -6.87 -33.00
C HIS A 702 -5.25 -5.40 -32.56
N THR A 703 -5.38 -4.49 -33.51
CA THR A 703 -5.81 -3.11 -33.25
C THR A 703 -6.62 -2.53 -34.41
N THR A 704 -7.54 -1.63 -34.08
CA THR A 704 -8.29 -0.80 -35.04
C THR A 704 -7.55 0.48 -35.45
N ARG A 705 -6.44 0.80 -34.77
CA ARG A 705 -5.58 1.93 -35.10
C ARG A 705 -4.84 1.69 -36.41
N GLY A 706 -4.82 2.67 -37.32
CA GLY A 706 -3.97 2.59 -38.51
C GLY A 706 -2.46 2.43 -38.20
N PRO A 707 -1.69 1.69 -39.02
CA PRO A 707 -0.26 1.48 -38.80
C PRO A 707 0.53 2.79 -38.87
N ARG A 708 1.48 2.97 -37.94
CA ARG A 708 2.43 4.08 -37.92
C ARG A 708 3.59 3.84 -38.90
N PRO A 709 4.35 4.88 -39.30
CA PRO A 709 5.52 4.72 -40.15
C PRO A 709 6.52 3.73 -39.56
N GLY A 710 6.74 2.60 -40.26
CA GLY A 710 7.63 1.52 -39.84
C GLY A 710 6.94 0.31 -39.20
N GLU A 711 5.69 0.43 -38.76
CA GLU A 711 4.90 -0.72 -38.29
C GLU A 711 4.51 -1.61 -39.48
N GLN A 712 4.42 -2.92 -39.22
CA GLN A 712 4.08 -3.96 -40.20
C GLN A 712 2.97 -4.85 -39.65
N ASP A 713 1.99 -5.14 -40.50
CA ASP A 713 0.86 -6.01 -40.20
C ASP A 713 1.31 -7.45 -39.90
N GLY A 714 0.68 -8.08 -38.91
CA GLY A 714 1.05 -9.41 -38.43
C GLY A 714 2.43 -9.51 -37.75
N VAL A 715 3.11 -8.38 -37.53
CA VAL A 715 4.39 -8.29 -36.80
C VAL A 715 4.25 -7.42 -35.55
N HIS A 716 3.65 -6.23 -35.69
CA HIS A 716 3.45 -5.30 -34.57
C HIS A 716 2.05 -5.45 -33.99
N TYR A 717 1.05 -5.39 -34.88
CA TYR A 717 -0.34 -5.71 -34.61
C TYR A 717 -0.94 -6.37 -35.87
N HIS A 718 -2.05 -7.07 -35.71
CA HIS A 718 -2.99 -7.31 -36.79
C HIS A 718 -3.90 -6.08 -36.93
N PHE A 719 -3.71 -5.32 -38.00
CA PHE A 719 -4.45 -4.08 -38.25
C PHE A 719 -5.79 -4.40 -38.91
N THR A 720 -6.88 -4.13 -38.18
CA THR A 720 -8.25 -4.48 -38.60
C THR A 720 -9.19 -3.27 -38.48
N ASN A 721 -10.46 -3.41 -38.83
CA ASN A 721 -11.48 -2.38 -38.63
C ASN A 721 -12.34 -2.67 -37.39
N ARG A 722 -13.03 -1.63 -36.88
CA ARG A 722 -13.80 -1.69 -35.64
C ARG A 722 -14.93 -2.70 -35.71
N ASP A 723 -15.68 -2.75 -36.81
CA ASP A 723 -16.82 -3.64 -36.99
C ASP A 723 -16.42 -5.12 -36.96
N SER A 724 -15.33 -5.48 -37.67
CA SER A 724 -14.79 -6.84 -37.68
C SER A 724 -14.25 -7.25 -36.31
N MET A 725 -13.64 -6.31 -35.57
CA MET A 725 -13.15 -6.57 -34.22
C MET A 725 -14.30 -6.76 -33.23
N GLN A 726 -15.31 -5.87 -33.27
CA GLN A 726 -16.49 -5.95 -32.42
C GLN A 726 -17.31 -7.20 -32.70
N HIS A 727 -17.48 -7.60 -33.97
CA HIS A 727 -18.14 -8.86 -34.33
C HIS A 727 -17.38 -10.07 -33.76
N GLY A 728 -16.04 -10.07 -33.85
CA GLY A 728 -15.20 -11.10 -33.24
C GLY A 728 -15.28 -11.14 -31.71
N VAL A 729 -15.35 -9.97 -31.05
CA VAL A 729 -15.55 -9.85 -29.60
C VAL A 729 -16.92 -10.42 -29.20
N ASN A 730 -17.99 -10.05 -29.91
CA ASN A 730 -19.35 -10.55 -29.66
C ASN A 730 -19.46 -12.07 -29.89
N ALA A 731 -18.70 -12.62 -30.85
CA ALA A 731 -18.56 -14.07 -31.07
C ALA A 731 -17.65 -14.78 -30.05
N GLY A 732 -17.07 -14.05 -29.09
CA GLY A 732 -16.15 -14.59 -28.09
C GLY A 732 -14.82 -15.10 -28.66
N LEU A 733 -14.39 -14.58 -29.82
CA LEU A 733 -13.14 -14.94 -30.49
C LEU A 733 -11.91 -14.19 -29.95
N PHE A 734 -12.08 -13.37 -28.90
CA PHE A 734 -11.02 -12.63 -28.23
C PHE A 734 -10.85 -13.07 -26.77
N LEU A 735 -9.60 -13.13 -26.32
CA LEU A 735 -9.20 -13.46 -24.94
C LEU A 735 -9.28 -12.24 -24.02
N GLU A 736 -8.84 -11.11 -24.55
CA GLU A 736 -8.96 -9.79 -23.95
C GLU A 736 -9.17 -8.75 -25.06
N TYR A 737 -9.74 -7.61 -24.68
CA TYR A 737 -9.82 -6.42 -25.51
C TYR A 737 -9.97 -5.18 -24.63
N ALA A 738 -9.56 -4.02 -25.13
CA ALA A 738 -9.74 -2.71 -24.50
C ALA A 738 -9.87 -1.60 -25.56
N ASP A 739 -10.72 -0.60 -25.31
CA ASP A 739 -10.71 0.64 -26.09
C ASP A 739 -9.68 1.60 -25.46
N VAL A 740 -8.69 2.00 -26.24
CA VAL A 740 -7.61 2.88 -25.80
C VAL A 740 -7.48 4.04 -26.79
N HIS A 741 -7.81 5.24 -26.34
CA HIS A 741 -7.85 6.46 -27.16
C HIS A 741 -8.69 6.29 -28.45
N GLY A 742 -9.91 5.77 -28.32
CA GLY A 742 -10.86 5.58 -29.43
C GLY A 742 -10.52 4.45 -30.40
N ASN A 743 -9.48 3.66 -30.11
CA ASN A 743 -9.09 2.50 -30.90
C ASN A 743 -9.18 1.25 -30.02
N MET A 744 -9.89 0.23 -30.49
CA MET A 744 -9.86 -1.09 -29.87
C MET A 744 -8.49 -1.76 -30.08
N TYR A 745 -8.01 -2.41 -29.03
CA TYR A 745 -6.90 -3.35 -28.99
C TYR A 745 -7.39 -4.66 -28.39
N GLY A 746 -6.75 -5.78 -28.68
CA GLY A 746 -7.13 -7.07 -28.09
C GLY A 746 -6.52 -8.29 -28.75
N THR A 747 -6.38 -9.37 -28.00
CA THR A 747 -5.70 -10.59 -28.43
C THR A 747 -6.71 -11.68 -28.79
N SER A 748 -6.80 -12.00 -30.08
CA SER A 748 -7.69 -13.04 -30.60
C SER A 748 -7.25 -14.45 -30.17
N LEU A 749 -8.20 -15.37 -30.02
CA LEU A 749 -7.95 -16.81 -29.91
C LEU A 749 -7.15 -17.35 -31.10
N GLU A 750 -7.39 -16.81 -32.30
CA GLU A 750 -6.72 -17.24 -33.54
C GLU A 750 -5.20 -16.98 -33.51
N ALA A 751 -4.78 -15.78 -33.10
CA ALA A 751 -3.36 -15.42 -32.97
C ALA A 751 -2.61 -16.33 -31.98
N VAL A 752 -3.23 -16.64 -30.83
CA VAL A 752 -2.65 -17.54 -29.84
C VAL A 752 -2.64 -19.00 -30.32
N ALA A 753 -3.73 -19.45 -30.95
CA ALA A 753 -3.84 -20.78 -31.55
C ALA A 753 -2.80 -21.00 -32.66
N ALA A 754 -2.49 -19.99 -33.47
CA ALA A 754 -1.46 -20.06 -34.51
C ALA A 754 -0.06 -20.33 -33.92
N VAL A 755 0.28 -19.73 -32.78
CA VAL A 755 1.52 -20.06 -32.06
C VAL A 755 1.50 -21.52 -31.57
N GLY A 756 0.38 -21.95 -30.97
CA GLY A 756 0.17 -23.33 -30.51
C GLY A 756 0.31 -24.38 -31.62
N GLN A 757 -0.26 -24.11 -32.81
CA GLN A 757 -0.15 -24.96 -34.00
C GLN A 757 1.29 -25.08 -34.53
N SER A 758 2.12 -24.04 -34.34
CA SER A 758 3.57 -24.13 -34.62
C SER A 758 4.36 -24.94 -33.58
N GLY A 759 3.67 -25.57 -32.62
CA GLY A 759 4.26 -26.38 -31.56
C GLY A 759 4.81 -25.54 -30.40
N ARG A 760 4.54 -24.24 -30.34
CA ARG A 760 5.16 -23.32 -29.38
C ARG A 760 4.19 -22.84 -28.30
N ILE A 761 4.74 -22.39 -27.18
CA ILE A 761 4.01 -21.74 -26.09
C ILE A 761 3.84 -20.26 -26.46
N ALA A 762 2.62 -19.76 -26.40
CA ALA A 762 2.34 -18.36 -26.69
C ALA A 762 2.78 -17.48 -25.52
N VAL A 763 3.55 -16.43 -25.79
CA VAL A 763 3.90 -15.40 -24.80
C VAL A 763 3.10 -14.14 -25.10
N LEU A 764 2.43 -13.61 -24.07
CA LEU A 764 1.58 -12.44 -24.15
C LEU A 764 2.11 -11.38 -23.16
N ASP A 765 2.35 -10.16 -23.63
CA ASP A 765 2.69 -8.98 -22.81
C ASP A 765 1.39 -8.18 -22.58
N ILE A 766 0.78 -8.34 -21.40
CA ILE A 766 -0.60 -7.89 -21.11
C ILE A 766 -0.62 -7.21 -19.73
N ASP A 767 -1.39 -6.13 -19.58
CA ASP A 767 -1.59 -5.48 -18.29
C ASP A 767 -2.47 -6.31 -17.31
N VAL A 768 -2.64 -5.82 -16.09
CA VAL A 768 -3.41 -6.53 -15.05
C VAL A 768 -4.92 -6.62 -15.40
N GLN A 769 -5.47 -5.67 -16.16
CA GLN A 769 -6.87 -5.68 -16.57
C GLN A 769 -7.12 -6.73 -17.65
N GLY A 770 -6.27 -6.77 -18.70
CA GLY A 770 -6.29 -7.81 -19.72
C GLY A 770 -6.04 -9.20 -19.13
N ALA A 771 -5.15 -9.33 -18.13
CA ALA A 771 -4.95 -10.58 -17.40
C ALA A 771 -6.22 -11.06 -16.68
N THR A 772 -7.03 -10.15 -16.12
CA THR A 772 -8.33 -10.47 -15.52
C THR A 772 -9.29 -11.05 -16.57
N LYS A 773 -9.34 -10.44 -17.76
CA LYS A 773 -10.17 -10.92 -18.88
C LYS A 773 -9.73 -12.30 -19.37
N ILE A 774 -8.42 -12.55 -19.47
CA ILE A 774 -7.88 -13.88 -19.83
C ILE A 774 -8.25 -14.92 -18.77
N LYS A 775 -8.21 -14.59 -17.48
CA LYS A 775 -8.66 -15.48 -16.37
C LYS A 775 -10.16 -15.79 -16.40
N ALA A 776 -10.99 -14.84 -16.81
CA ALA A 776 -12.42 -15.06 -17.01
C ALA A 776 -12.73 -15.81 -18.33
N SER A 777 -11.76 -15.95 -19.24
CA SER A 777 -11.96 -16.58 -20.54
C SER A 777 -11.99 -18.11 -20.48
N ARG A 778 -12.65 -18.73 -21.47
CA ARG A 778 -12.61 -20.19 -21.72
C ARG A 778 -11.21 -20.79 -21.91
N ALA A 779 -10.18 -19.97 -22.12
CA ALA A 779 -8.79 -20.42 -22.26
C ALA A 779 -7.96 -20.29 -20.96
N ALA A 780 -8.54 -19.81 -19.86
CA ALA A 780 -7.83 -19.54 -18.61
C ALA A 780 -6.98 -20.72 -18.09
N SER A 781 -7.49 -21.94 -18.20
CA SER A 781 -6.78 -23.17 -17.78
C SER A 781 -5.45 -23.42 -18.51
N LYS A 782 -5.31 -22.86 -19.73
CA LYS A 782 -4.09 -22.91 -20.57
C LYS A 782 -3.09 -21.79 -20.24
N ALA A 783 -3.48 -20.79 -19.46
CA ALA A 783 -2.63 -19.64 -19.12
C ALA A 783 -1.86 -19.84 -17.81
N ARG A 784 -0.65 -19.28 -17.76
CA ARG A 784 0.16 -19.08 -16.55
C ARG A 784 0.58 -17.63 -16.49
N PHE A 785 0.35 -16.99 -15.35
CA PHE A 785 0.46 -15.54 -15.14
C PHE A 785 1.68 -15.25 -14.28
N VAL A 786 2.67 -14.53 -14.84
CA VAL A 786 3.88 -14.10 -14.14
C VAL A 786 3.91 -12.58 -14.06
N PHE A 787 3.96 -12.03 -12.84
CA PHE A 787 4.12 -10.59 -12.63
C PHE A 787 5.60 -10.23 -12.46
N VAL A 788 6.03 -9.13 -13.10
CA VAL A 788 7.39 -8.61 -12.99
C VAL A 788 7.41 -7.32 -12.17
N ASP A 789 7.96 -7.41 -10.97
CA ASP A 789 8.10 -6.32 -10.01
C ASP A 789 9.36 -5.46 -10.27
N PRO A 790 9.30 -4.14 -10.01
CA PRO A 790 10.50 -3.33 -9.84
C PRO A 790 11.20 -3.67 -8.50
N PRO A 791 12.51 -3.37 -8.35
CA PRO A 791 13.20 -3.54 -7.05
C PRO A 791 12.70 -2.59 -5.98
N SER A 792 12.36 -1.36 -6.39
CA SER A 792 11.64 -0.36 -5.60
C SER A 792 10.98 0.63 -6.55
N LEU A 793 10.01 1.41 -6.05
CA LEU A 793 9.40 2.50 -6.80
C LEU A 793 10.42 3.58 -7.17
N GLU A 794 11.41 3.87 -6.31
CA GLU A 794 12.51 4.80 -6.59
C GLU A 794 13.38 4.33 -7.78
N VAL A 795 13.68 3.03 -7.85
CA VAL A 795 14.43 2.45 -8.97
C VAL A 795 13.59 2.49 -10.25
N LEU A 796 12.27 2.27 -10.16
CA LEU A 796 11.37 2.40 -11.29
C LEU A 796 11.29 3.85 -11.79
N GLU A 797 11.17 4.81 -10.88
CA GLU A 797 11.18 6.25 -11.17
C GLU A 797 12.49 6.67 -11.85
N GLY A 798 13.64 6.26 -11.32
CA GLY A 798 14.94 6.48 -11.96
C GLY A 798 15.03 5.89 -13.36
N ARG A 799 14.47 4.68 -13.57
CA ARG A 799 14.37 4.01 -14.89
C ARG A 799 13.38 4.68 -15.85
N LEU A 800 12.38 5.42 -15.36
CA LEU A 800 11.44 6.20 -16.17
C LEU A 800 12.06 7.56 -16.55
N ARG A 801 12.49 8.35 -15.56
CA ARG A 801 13.15 9.65 -15.76
C ARG A 801 14.40 9.53 -16.65
N GLY A 802 15.21 8.49 -16.44
CA GLY A 802 16.44 8.23 -17.19
C GLY A 802 16.27 7.97 -18.70
N ARG A 803 15.03 7.73 -19.18
CA ARG A 803 14.75 7.57 -20.62
C ARG A 803 14.69 8.89 -21.36
N GLY A 804 14.39 10.01 -20.68
CA GLY A 804 14.31 11.35 -21.28
C GLY A 804 13.20 11.54 -22.34
N THR A 805 12.27 10.59 -22.45
CA THR A 805 11.18 10.59 -23.46
C THR A 805 9.85 11.13 -22.95
N GLU A 806 9.74 11.46 -21.66
CA GLU A 806 8.48 11.71 -20.95
C GLU A 806 8.57 12.99 -20.12
N THR A 807 7.43 13.68 -19.98
CA THR A 807 7.27 14.85 -19.11
C THR A 807 7.06 14.39 -17.66
N GLU A 808 7.37 15.25 -16.70
CA GLU A 808 7.22 14.95 -15.26
C GLU A 808 5.81 14.45 -14.89
N ASP A 809 4.76 14.99 -15.50
CA ASP A 809 3.38 14.59 -15.24
C ASP A 809 3.07 13.19 -15.79
N LYS A 810 3.71 12.81 -16.93
CA LYS A 810 3.62 11.45 -17.47
C LYS A 810 4.41 10.45 -16.63
N VAL A 811 5.53 10.87 -16.04
CA VAL A 811 6.29 10.05 -15.08
C VAL A 811 5.45 9.84 -13.81
N ARG A 812 4.85 10.89 -13.24
CA ARG A 812 3.97 10.80 -12.06
C ARG A 812 2.75 9.90 -12.31
N LEU A 813 2.05 10.08 -13.43
CA LEU A 813 0.92 9.22 -13.82
C LEU A 813 1.34 7.75 -13.94
N ARG A 814 2.51 7.46 -14.53
CA ARG A 814 3.03 6.08 -14.63
C ARG A 814 3.45 5.49 -13.30
N LEU A 815 3.95 6.29 -12.37
CA LEU A 815 4.26 5.82 -11.01
C LEU A 815 2.99 5.52 -10.22
N SER A 816 1.96 6.37 -10.32
CA SER A 816 0.65 6.11 -9.72
C SER A 816 0.03 4.81 -10.26
N ASN A 817 -0.01 4.65 -11.60
CA ASN A 817 -0.48 3.40 -12.22
C ASN A 817 0.37 2.19 -11.80
N ALA A 818 1.69 2.35 -11.69
CA ALA A 818 2.60 1.28 -11.26
C ALA A 818 2.31 0.84 -9.82
N THR A 819 2.03 1.77 -8.90
CA THR A 819 1.63 1.45 -7.53
C THR A 819 0.35 0.62 -7.51
N ALA A 820 -0.70 1.06 -8.21
CA ALA A 820 -1.97 0.33 -8.29
C ALA A 820 -1.82 -1.07 -8.93
N GLU A 821 -0.99 -1.20 -9.98
CA GLU A 821 -0.66 -2.51 -10.57
C GLU A 821 0.09 -3.43 -9.58
N ILE A 822 1.03 -2.89 -8.80
CA ILE A 822 1.80 -3.64 -7.79
C ILE A 822 0.92 -4.06 -6.62
N GLU A 823 0.05 -3.19 -6.13
CA GLU A 823 -0.91 -3.49 -5.06
C GLU A 823 -1.86 -4.60 -5.50
N ARG A 824 -2.46 -4.47 -6.68
CA ARG A 824 -3.33 -5.51 -7.23
C ARG A 824 -2.61 -6.84 -7.48
N SER A 825 -1.31 -6.82 -7.77
CA SER A 825 -0.52 -8.06 -7.88
C SER A 825 -0.25 -8.78 -6.54
N ARG A 826 -0.56 -8.15 -5.40
CA ARG A 826 -0.51 -8.78 -4.06
C ARG A 826 -1.76 -9.61 -3.74
N GLU A 827 -2.81 -9.50 -4.56
CA GLU A 827 -4.03 -10.32 -4.44
C GLU A 827 -3.68 -11.83 -4.46
N PRO A 828 -3.93 -12.57 -3.36
CA PRO A 828 -3.56 -13.98 -3.25
C PRO A 828 -4.17 -14.84 -4.36
N GLY A 829 -3.35 -15.64 -5.05
CA GLY A 829 -3.80 -16.51 -6.14
C GLY A 829 -4.07 -15.82 -7.48
N PHE A 830 -3.94 -14.49 -7.59
CA PHE A 830 -4.08 -13.83 -8.89
C PHE A 830 -2.88 -14.15 -9.80
N PHE A 831 -1.63 -14.02 -9.34
CA PHE A 831 -0.47 -14.41 -10.14
C PHE A 831 0.04 -15.80 -9.75
N ASP A 832 0.33 -16.66 -10.75
CA ASP A 832 0.92 -17.97 -10.49
C ASP A 832 2.38 -17.85 -10.02
N ALA A 833 3.06 -16.74 -10.36
CA ALA A 833 4.36 -16.37 -9.79
C ALA A 833 4.63 -14.87 -9.88
N ARG A 834 5.53 -14.38 -9.03
CA ARG A 834 6.10 -13.01 -9.06
C ARG A 834 7.62 -13.05 -9.20
N LEU A 835 8.17 -12.05 -9.87
CA LEU A 835 9.60 -11.91 -10.16
C LEU A 835 10.04 -10.45 -9.96
N VAL A 836 10.95 -10.18 -9.03
CA VAL A 836 11.63 -8.88 -8.97
C VAL A 836 12.71 -8.79 -10.06
N ASN A 837 12.80 -7.66 -10.76
CA ASN A 837 13.83 -7.40 -11.78
C ASN A 837 14.86 -6.33 -11.32
N ASP A 838 15.76 -6.76 -10.44
CA ASP A 838 16.91 -6.06 -9.88
C ASP A 838 18.11 -6.05 -10.84
N ASP A 839 18.70 -7.22 -11.07
CA ASP A 839 19.75 -7.50 -12.05
C ASP A 839 19.18 -8.34 -13.20
N LEU A 840 19.52 -7.98 -14.44
CA LEU A 840 18.92 -8.61 -15.62
C LEU A 840 19.34 -10.08 -15.82
N GLU A 841 20.56 -10.47 -15.45
CA GLU A 841 21.02 -11.86 -15.59
C GLU A 841 20.36 -12.74 -14.53
N VAL A 842 20.37 -12.29 -13.27
CA VAL A 842 19.75 -13.00 -12.15
C VAL A 842 18.23 -13.10 -12.34
N ALA A 843 17.57 -11.98 -12.69
CA ALA A 843 16.13 -11.97 -12.94
C ALA A 843 15.74 -12.85 -14.14
N TYR A 844 16.54 -12.90 -15.21
CA TYR A 844 16.26 -13.78 -16.35
C TYR A 844 16.44 -15.27 -16.02
N HIS A 845 17.41 -15.63 -15.17
CA HIS A 845 17.52 -17.00 -14.67
C HIS A 845 16.35 -17.38 -13.75
N ARG A 846 15.97 -16.50 -12.81
CA ARG A 846 14.77 -16.69 -11.99
C ARG A 846 13.54 -16.85 -12.90
N PHE A 847 13.37 -16.01 -13.91
CA PHE A 847 12.28 -16.09 -14.89
C PHE A 847 12.21 -17.46 -15.60
N LYS A 848 13.34 -17.99 -16.11
CA LYS A 848 13.37 -19.35 -16.69
C LYS A 848 13.00 -20.43 -15.67
N THR A 849 13.50 -20.32 -14.45
CA THR A 849 13.21 -21.27 -13.35
C THR A 849 11.74 -21.22 -12.93
N THR A 850 11.15 -20.03 -12.86
CA THR A 850 9.72 -19.82 -12.64
C THR A 850 8.89 -20.44 -13.76
N ILE A 851 9.25 -20.21 -15.03
CA ILE A 851 8.52 -20.79 -16.16
C ILE A 851 8.63 -22.32 -16.15
N GLU A 852 9.77 -22.91 -15.79
CA GLU A 852 9.89 -24.37 -15.61
C GLU A 852 8.95 -24.90 -14.51
N GLY A 853 8.86 -24.20 -13.36
CA GLY A 853 7.93 -24.58 -12.29
C GLY A 853 6.46 -24.53 -12.71
N LEU A 854 6.09 -23.53 -13.52
CA LEU A 854 4.71 -23.34 -14.02
C LEU A 854 4.38 -24.24 -15.23
N LEU A 855 5.38 -24.58 -16.03
CA LEU A 855 5.29 -25.36 -17.27
C LEU A 855 6.45 -26.38 -17.33
N PRO A 856 6.38 -27.49 -16.58
CA PRO A 856 7.49 -28.45 -16.47
C PRO A 856 7.87 -29.12 -17.81
N GLY A 857 9.17 -29.35 -17.99
CA GLY A 857 9.76 -29.90 -19.20
C GLY A 857 9.98 -28.87 -20.32
N THR A 858 9.98 -27.58 -20.00
CA THR A 858 10.21 -26.50 -20.98
C THR A 858 11.70 -26.23 -21.17
N PHE A 859 12.50 -26.32 -20.11
CA PHE A 859 13.94 -26.06 -20.13
C PHE A 859 14.76 -27.33 -19.86
N SER A 860 15.97 -27.37 -20.38
CA SER A 860 16.95 -28.40 -20.03
C SER A 860 17.64 -28.06 -18.70
N PRO A 861 18.27 -29.03 -18.01
CA PRO A 861 19.09 -28.75 -16.82
C PRO A 861 20.28 -27.81 -17.10
N GLU A 862 20.70 -27.67 -18.36
CA GLU A 862 21.74 -26.72 -18.77
C GLU A 862 21.18 -25.30 -18.92
N ASP A 863 19.98 -25.15 -19.51
CA ASP A 863 19.26 -23.87 -19.62
C ASP A 863 18.97 -23.25 -18.25
N LEU A 864 18.77 -24.08 -17.22
CA LEU A 864 18.44 -23.69 -15.84
C LEU A 864 19.66 -23.52 -14.92
N ARG A 865 20.89 -23.58 -15.45
CA ARG A 865 22.09 -23.30 -14.66
C ARG A 865 22.08 -21.83 -14.19
N PRO A 866 22.33 -21.53 -12.89
CA PRO A 866 22.37 -20.17 -12.39
C PRO A 866 23.47 -19.33 -13.06
N PRO A 867 23.26 -18.00 -13.22
CA PRO A 867 24.18 -17.12 -13.89
C PRO A 867 25.37 -16.79 -12.97
N GLY A 868 26.56 -16.71 -13.56
CA GLY A 868 27.80 -16.45 -12.85
C GLY A 868 28.74 -17.67 -12.80
N PRO A 869 29.94 -17.50 -12.22
CA PRO A 869 30.89 -18.59 -12.05
C PRO A 869 30.31 -19.65 -11.11
N SER A 870 30.51 -20.92 -11.45
CA SER A 870 30.27 -22.03 -10.53
C SER A 870 31.08 -21.87 -9.23
N ALA A 871 30.69 -22.59 -8.17
CA ALA A 871 31.42 -22.57 -6.90
C ALA A 871 32.91 -22.89 -7.07
N GLU A 872 33.26 -23.78 -8.01
CA GLU A 872 34.64 -24.12 -8.36
C GLU A 872 35.38 -22.95 -9.04
N GLU A 873 34.74 -22.26 -9.98
CA GLU A 873 35.31 -21.07 -10.65
C GLU A 873 35.44 -19.88 -9.70
N LEU A 874 34.50 -19.71 -8.78
CA LEU A 874 34.55 -18.68 -7.74
C LEU A 874 35.67 -18.96 -6.73
N GLU A 875 35.80 -20.20 -6.27
CA GLU A 875 36.91 -20.63 -5.41
C GLU A 875 38.27 -20.48 -6.11
N ALA A 876 38.36 -20.82 -7.39
CA ALA A 876 39.54 -20.57 -8.21
C ALA A 876 39.86 -19.07 -8.33
N LYS A 877 38.86 -18.21 -8.51
CA LYS A 877 39.02 -16.74 -8.55
C LYS A 877 39.53 -16.20 -7.21
N VAL A 878 38.92 -16.60 -6.09
CA VAL A 878 39.36 -16.23 -4.73
C VAL A 878 40.81 -16.68 -4.50
N LEU A 879 41.14 -17.93 -4.83
CA LEU A 879 42.48 -18.47 -4.64
C LEU A 879 43.52 -17.76 -5.53
N ALA A 880 43.17 -17.40 -6.77
CA ALA A 880 44.02 -16.63 -7.67
C ALA A 880 44.28 -15.21 -7.14
N GLN A 881 43.24 -14.51 -6.66
CA GLN A 881 43.39 -13.17 -6.07
C GLN A 881 44.23 -13.22 -4.78
N VAL A 882 43.95 -14.15 -3.85
CA VAL A 882 44.77 -14.37 -2.65
C VAL A 882 46.22 -14.71 -3.03
N SER A 883 46.46 -15.49 -4.08
CA SER A 883 47.79 -15.82 -4.57
C SER A 883 48.55 -14.59 -5.10
N ALA A 884 47.86 -13.69 -5.81
CA ALA A 884 48.42 -12.47 -6.38
C ALA A 884 48.80 -11.39 -5.34
N ILE A 885 48.27 -11.44 -4.11
CA ILE A 885 48.69 -10.57 -3.01
C ILE A 885 50.18 -10.85 -2.70
N ARG A 886 51.07 -9.85 -2.88
CA ARG A 886 52.50 -9.99 -2.54
C ARG A 886 52.73 -9.96 -1.02
N GLY A 887 51.96 -9.13 -0.31
CA GLY A 887 51.99 -8.96 1.14
C GLY A 887 51.13 -7.75 1.54
N MET A 888 50.65 -7.74 2.78
CA MET A 888 49.83 -6.67 3.34
C MET A 888 50.45 -6.11 4.63
N LEU A 889 50.56 -4.79 4.71
CA LEU A 889 50.87 -4.05 5.94
C LEU A 889 49.57 -3.39 6.42
N VAL A 890 48.95 -3.99 7.43
CA VAL A 890 47.72 -3.48 8.05
C VAL A 890 48.12 -2.57 9.21
N VAL A 891 47.76 -1.29 9.11
CA VAL A 891 48.09 -0.26 10.10
C VAL A 891 46.83 0.12 10.86
N CYS A 892 46.81 -0.16 12.16
CA CYS A 892 45.70 0.10 13.07
C CYS A 892 46.08 1.14 14.13
N GLY A 893 45.09 1.63 14.87
CA GLY A 893 45.28 2.62 15.94
C GLY A 893 44.17 3.65 15.99
N PRO A 894 43.99 4.37 17.11
CA PRO A 894 42.85 5.25 17.31
C PRO A 894 42.82 6.45 16.35
N SER A 895 41.62 7.01 16.14
CA SER A 895 41.46 8.23 15.35
C SER A 895 42.26 9.39 15.93
N GLY A 896 42.98 10.14 15.08
CA GLY A 896 43.82 11.27 15.48
C GLY A 896 45.27 10.91 15.86
N VAL A 897 45.63 9.62 15.98
CA VAL A 897 46.99 9.22 16.43
C VAL A 897 48.11 9.53 15.43
N GLY A 898 47.79 9.65 14.13
CA GLY A 898 48.75 10.01 13.06
C GLY A 898 49.03 8.92 12.02
N LYS A 899 48.23 7.84 11.95
CA LYS A 899 48.36 6.74 10.97
C LYS A 899 48.56 7.26 9.54
N GLY A 900 47.61 8.05 9.04
CA GLY A 900 47.67 8.63 7.69
C GLY A 900 48.91 9.49 7.42
N THR A 901 49.50 10.12 8.44
CA THR A 901 50.76 10.87 8.30
C THR A 901 51.96 9.93 8.10
N LEU A 902 52.02 8.84 8.87
CA LEU A 902 53.06 7.81 8.73
C LEU A 902 52.93 7.04 7.41
N ILE A 903 51.69 6.68 7.03
CA ILE A 903 51.38 6.01 5.76
C ILE A 903 51.67 6.93 4.57
N GLY A 904 51.21 8.18 4.61
CA GLY A 904 51.46 9.15 3.54
C GLY A 904 52.95 9.40 3.31
N ARG A 905 53.74 9.45 4.39
CA ARG A 905 55.20 9.54 4.28
C ARG A 905 55.84 8.25 3.75
N LEU A 906 55.38 7.07 4.18
CA LEU A 906 55.81 5.78 3.62
C LEU A 906 55.56 5.69 2.11
N MET A 907 54.41 6.18 1.64
CA MET A 907 54.07 6.24 0.21
C MET A 907 54.91 7.27 -0.55
N SER A 908 55.24 8.42 0.07
CA SER A 908 56.10 9.45 -0.52
C SER A 908 57.55 8.97 -0.67
N ASP A 909 58.11 8.34 0.36
CA ASP A 909 59.52 7.94 0.40
C ASP A 909 59.77 6.61 -0.32
N HIS A 910 58.77 5.71 -0.37
CA HIS A 910 58.91 4.31 -0.81
C HIS A 910 57.70 3.78 -1.62
N GLY A 911 57.03 4.64 -2.40
CA GLY A 911 55.88 4.27 -3.27
C GLY A 911 56.20 3.33 -4.44
N ASP A 912 57.49 3.05 -4.67
CA ASP A 912 58.00 1.97 -5.54
C ASP A 912 57.81 0.57 -4.92
N LYS A 913 57.75 0.50 -3.58
CA LYS A 913 57.62 -0.73 -2.80
C LYS A 913 56.23 -0.91 -2.18
N PHE A 914 55.56 0.19 -1.86
CA PHE A 914 54.25 0.20 -1.21
C PHE A 914 53.17 0.83 -2.11
N GLY A 915 51.95 0.31 -2.03
CA GLY A 915 50.77 0.92 -2.64
C GLY A 915 49.61 0.94 -1.66
N PHE A 916 48.82 2.01 -1.66
CA PHE A 916 47.63 2.10 -0.83
C PHE A 916 46.50 1.27 -1.45
N SER A 917 45.78 0.49 -0.64
CA SER A 917 44.60 -0.23 -1.11
C SER A 917 43.37 0.70 -1.10
N VAL A 918 42.73 0.89 -2.25
CA VAL A 918 41.48 1.67 -2.33
C VAL A 918 40.31 0.77 -1.92
N SER A 919 39.66 1.09 -0.80
CA SER A 919 38.50 0.35 -0.29
C SER A 919 37.23 0.70 -1.09
N HIS A 920 36.18 -0.11 -0.94
CA HIS A 920 34.86 0.11 -1.53
C HIS A 920 33.93 0.80 -0.51
N THR A 921 32.92 1.51 -0.99
CA THR A 921 31.80 1.98 -0.16
C THR A 921 30.49 2.06 -0.95
N THR A 922 29.37 1.88 -0.24
CA THR A 922 28.01 2.10 -0.79
C THR A 922 27.54 3.54 -0.71
N ARG A 923 28.31 4.41 -0.05
CA ARG A 923 28.00 5.83 0.08
C ARG A 923 28.36 6.57 -1.21
N GLY A 924 27.42 7.31 -1.80
CA GLY A 924 27.70 8.17 -2.96
C GLY A 924 28.85 9.19 -2.71
N PRO A 925 29.64 9.54 -3.74
CA PRO A 925 30.83 10.40 -3.61
C PRO A 925 30.52 11.82 -3.12
N ARG A 926 31.41 12.40 -2.31
CA ARG A 926 31.35 13.82 -1.90
C ARG A 926 31.96 14.74 -2.97
N PRO A 927 31.65 16.05 -2.97
CA PRO A 927 32.31 17.01 -3.85
C PRO A 927 33.85 16.94 -3.75
N GLY A 928 34.50 16.57 -4.85
CA GLY A 928 35.95 16.40 -4.94
C GLY A 928 36.47 14.96 -4.77
N GLU A 929 35.65 14.02 -4.30
CA GLU A 929 35.99 12.59 -4.30
C GLU A 929 35.92 12.03 -5.74
N GLN A 930 36.77 11.05 -6.05
CA GLN A 930 36.87 10.41 -7.35
C GLN A 930 36.90 8.88 -7.18
N ASP A 931 36.15 8.18 -8.03
CA ASP A 931 36.08 6.72 -8.05
C ASP A 931 37.44 6.08 -8.38
N GLY A 932 37.73 4.94 -7.74
CA GLY A 932 39.00 4.24 -7.88
C GLY A 932 40.23 4.98 -7.34
N VAL A 933 40.06 6.20 -6.80
CA VAL A 933 41.13 6.99 -6.15
C VAL A 933 40.90 7.12 -4.66
N HIS A 934 39.67 7.47 -4.25
CA HIS A 934 39.32 7.65 -2.83
C HIS A 934 38.63 6.41 -2.27
N TYR A 935 37.60 5.96 -2.99
CA TYR A 935 36.92 4.69 -2.81
C TYR A 935 36.52 4.14 -4.18
N HIS A 936 36.24 2.84 -4.25
CA HIS A 936 35.37 2.28 -5.29
C HIS A 936 33.92 2.45 -4.85
N PHE A 937 33.17 3.29 -5.54
CA PHE A 937 31.77 3.59 -5.23
C PHE A 937 30.86 2.54 -5.89
N THR A 938 30.14 1.78 -5.08
CA THR A 938 29.30 0.64 -5.50
C THR A 938 27.88 0.78 -4.93
N ASN A 939 26.92 -0.02 -5.39
CA ASN A 939 25.66 -0.22 -4.68
C ASN A 939 25.79 -1.31 -3.59
N ARG A 940 24.79 -1.36 -2.70
CA ARG A 940 24.76 -2.28 -1.54
C ARG A 940 24.69 -3.74 -1.96
N ASP A 941 23.88 -4.07 -2.95
CA ASP A 941 23.62 -5.45 -3.38
C ASP A 941 24.85 -6.08 -4.03
N SER A 942 25.56 -5.35 -4.90
CA SER A 942 26.80 -5.81 -5.53
C SER A 942 27.90 -6.04 -4.49
N MET A 943 27.97 -5.17 -3.48
CA MET A 943 28.92 -5.30 -2.39
C MET A 943 28.58 -6.49 -1.48
N GLN A 944 27.30 -6.67 -1.14
CA GLN A 944 26.82 -7.79 -0.33
C GLN A 944 27.00 -9.13 -1.06
N HIS A 945 26.74 -9.18 -2.37
CA HIS A 945 27.01 -10.35 -3.19
C HIS A 945 28.51 -10.68 -3.20
N GLY A 946 29.38 -9.68 -3.37
CA GLY A 946 30.83 -9.86 -3.26
C GLY A 946 31.31 -10.33 -1.88
N VAL A 947 30.69 -9.86 -0.80
CA VAL A 947 30.95 -10.32 0.57
C VAL A 947 30.55 -11.79 0.73
N ASN A 948 29.34 -12.16 0.29
CA ASN A 948 28.82 -13.54 0.34
C ASN A 948 29.69 -14.49 -0.52
N ALA A 949 30.20 -13.99 -1.64
CA ALA A 949 31.12 -14.69 -2.54
C ALA A 949 32.57 -14.81 -2.00
N GLY A 950 32.87 -14.28 -0.80
CA GLY A 950 34.20 -14.32 -0.20
C GLY A 950 35.25 -13.44 -0.90
N LEU A 951 34.81 -12.45 -1.70
CA LEU A 951 35.68 -11.53 -2.45
C LEU A 951 36.17 -10.32 -1.63
N PHE A 952 35.77 -10.21 -0.36
CA PHE A 952 36.17 -9.14 0.56
C PHE A 952 36.99 -9.66 1.74
N LEU A 953 38.04 -8.91 2.11
CA LEU A 953 38.93 -9.20 3.24
C LEU A 953 38.36 -8.72 4.57
N GLU A 954 37.71 -7.56 4.53
CA GLU A 954 36.97 -6.97 5.63
C GLU A 954 35.84 -6.10 5.08
N TYR A 955 34.84 -5.86 5.92
CA TYR A 955 33.73 -4.97 5.66
C TYR A 955 33.09 -4.52 6.98
N ALA A 956 32.42 -3.37 7.00
CA ALA A 956 31.63 -2.86 8.12
C ALA A 956 30.46 -2.01 7.63
N ASP A 957 29.33 -2.09 8.32
CA ASP A 957 28.21 -1.15 8.17
C ASP A 957 28.42 0.04 9.10
N VAL A 958 28.45 1.25 8.55
CA VAL A 958 28.69 2.50 9.28
C VAL A 958 27.67 3.54 8.82
N HIS A 959 26.73 3.87 9.72
CA HIS A 959 25.63 4.81 9.46
C HIS A 959 24.87 4.48 8.16
N GLY A 960 24.36 3.25 8.04
CA GLY A 960 23.58 2.76 6.89
C GLY A 960 24.37 2.47 5.61
N ASN A 961 25.68 2.76 5.59
CA ASN A 961 26.53 2.55 4.42
C ASN A 961 27.57 1.45 4.70
N MET A 962 27.74 0.52 3.76
CA MET A 962 28.82 -0.46 3.85
C MET A 962 30.14 0.16 3.39
N TYR A 963 31.22 -0.24 4.05
CA TYR A 963 32.61 -0.01 3.69
C TYR A 963 33.34 -1.34 3.74
N GLY A 964 34.41 -1.50 2.95
CA GLY A 964 35.18 -2.76 2.96
C GLY A 964 36.22 -2.87 1.87
N THR A 965 37.20 -3.74 2.06
CA THR A 965 38.37 -3.87 1.18
C THR A 965 38.32 -5.19 0.42
N SER A 966 38.22 -5.13 -0.91
CA SER A 966 38.15 -6.32 -1.75
C SER A 966 39.51 -7.01 -1.92
N LEU A 967 39.49 -8.32 -2.12
CA LEU A 967 40.66 -9.11 -2.49
C LEU A 967 41.30 -8.59 -3.79
N GLU A 968 40.48 -8.10 -4.71
CA GLU A 968 40.91 -7.53 -5.99
C GLU A 968 41.73 -6.25 -5.83
N ALA A 969 41.28 -5.31 -4.98
CA ALA A 969 41.99 -4.06 -4.73
C ALA A 969 43.40 -4.31 -4.16
N VAL A 970 43.52 -5.26 -3.22
CA VAL A 970 44.81 -5.68 -2.64
C VAL A 970 45.66 -6.47 -3.63
N ALA A 971 45.04 -7.36 -4.42
CA ALA A 971 45.71 -8.13 -5.46
C ALA A 971 46.28 -7.23 -6.57
N ALA A 972 45.59 -6.15 -6.96
CA ALA A 972 46.07 -5.18 -7.95
C ALA A 972 47.38 -4.49 -7.50
N VAL A 973 47.48 -4.12 -6.21
CA VAL A 973 48.74 -3.60 -5.64
C VAL A 973 49.83 -4.67 -5.70
N GLY A 974 49.51 -5.92 -5.33
CA GLY A 974 50.42 -7.07 -5.42
C GLY A 974 50.94 -7.34 -6.84
N GLN A 975 50.07 -7.29 -7.84
CA GLN A 975 50.40 -7.44 -9.27
C GLN A 975 51.30 -6.33 -9.78
N SER A 976 51.15 -5.10 -9.27
CA SER A 976 52.11 -4.01 -9.53
C SER A 976 53.47 -4.18 -8.83
N GLY A 977 53.71 -5.34 -8.21
CA GLY A 977 54.95 -5.68 -7.51
C GLY A 977 55.07 -5.07 -6.12
N ARG A 978 54.02 -4.46 -5.56
CA ARG A 978 54.08 -3.68 -4.32
C ARG A 978 53.39 -4.39 -3.15
N ILE A 979 53.77 -4.01 -1.94
CA ILE A 979 53.11 -4.39 -0.69
C ILE A 979 51.91 -3.48 -0.50
N ALA A 980 50.73 -4.06 -0.29
CA ALA A 980 49.52 -3.29 0.00
C ALA A 980 49.57 -2.73 1.41
N VAL A 981 49.31 -1.44 1.57
CA VAL A 981 49.10 -0.80 2.89
C VAL A 981 47.62 -0.53 3.07
N LEU A 982 47.08 -0.97 4.20
CA LEU A 982 45.67 -0.85 4.55
C LEU A 982 45.56 -0.05 5.87
N ASP A 983 44.78 1.03 5.88
CA ASP A 983 44.44 1.81 7.08
C ASP A 983 43.07 1.32 7.60
N ILE A 984 43.08 0.40 8.56
CA ILE A 984 41.90 -0.37 9.01
C ILE A 984 41.81 -0.31 10.54
N ASP A 985 40.59 -0.31 11.08
CA ASP A 985 40.38 -0.38 12.52
C ASP A 985 40.64 -1.81 13.10
N VAL A 986 40.48 -1.95 14.42
CA VAL A 986 40.71 -3.23 15.10
C VAL A 986 39.65 -4.29 14.76
N GLN A 987 38.44 -3.89 14.34
CA GLN A 987 37.39 -4.81 13.92
C GLN A 987 37.70 -5.39 12.53
N GLY A 988 38.01 -4.55 11.55
CA GLY A 988 38.43 -4.99 10.22
C GLY A 988 39.72 -5.81 10.28
N ALA A 989 40.68 -5.45 11.13
CA ALA A 989 41.87 -6.28 11.38
C ALA A 989 41.53 -7.69 11.90
N THR A 990 40.46 -7.83 12.69
CA THR A 990 39.96 -9.15 13.14
C THR A 990 39.46 -9.98 11.95
N LYS A 991 38.71 -9.36 11.02
CA LYS A 991 38.21 -10.02 9.80
C LYS A 991 39.35 -10.45 8.88
N ILE A 992 40.35 -9.59 8.67
CA ILE A 992 41.55 -9.93 7.87
C ILE A 992 42.30 -11.13 8.48
N LYS A 993 42.40 -11.22 9.82
CA LYS A 993 43.01 -12.38 10.51
C LYS A 993 42.24 -13.68 10.36
N ALA A 994 40.92 -13.62 10.22
CA ALA A 994 40.07 -14.78 9.92
C ALA A 994 40.06 -15.16 8.42
N SER A 995 40.53 -14.27 7.53
CA SER A 995 40.50 -14.46 6.08
C SER A 995 41.52 -15.49 5.57
N ARG A 996 41.26 -16.06 4.38
CA ARG A 996 42.22 -16.90 3.63
C ARG A 996 43.56 -16.20 3.33
N ALA A 997 43.63 -14.87 3.42
CA ALA A 997 44.83 -14.09 3.17
C ALA A 997 45.61 -13.71 4.44
N ALA A 998 45.15 -14.11 5.64
CA ALA A 998 45.74 -13.73 6.93
C ALA A 998 47.26 -13.97 7.03
N SER A 999 47.75 -15.08 6.45
CA SER A 999 49.18 -15.44 6.43
C SER A 999 50.07 -14.43 5.69
N LYS A 1000 49.49 -13.61 4.81
CA LYS A 1000 50.17 -12.56 4.04
C LYS A 1000 50.09 -11.17 4.70
N ALA A 1001 49.40 -11.04 5.84
CA ALA A 1001 49.25 -9.79 6.57
C ALA A 1001 50.26 -9.65 7.72
N ARG A 1002 50.69 -8.40 7.94
CA ARG A 1002 51.44 -7.95 9.11
C ARG A 1002 50.70 -6.77 9.73
N PHE A 1003 50.38 -6.89 11.02
CA PHE A 1003 49.51 -5.99 11.76
C PHE A 1003 50.33 -5.11 12.69
N VAL A 1004 50.29 -3.81 12.47
CA VAL A 1004 51.03 -2.81 13.25
C VAL A 1004 50.05 -1.83 13.89
N PHE A 1005 50.09 -1.71 15.22
CA PHE A 1005 49.27 -0.73 15.95
C PHE A 1005 50.07 0.53 16.27
N VAL A 1006 49.46 1.70 16.05
CA VAL A 1006 50.03 3.00 16.37
C VAL A 1006 49.38 3.55 17.64
N ASP A 1007 50.16 3.62 18.71
CA ASP A 1007 49.76 4.16 20.02
C ASP A 1007 49.96 5.68 20.10
N PRO A 1008 49.04 6.43 20.76
CA PRO A 1008 49.29 7.79 21.17
C PRO A 1008 50.27 7.82 22.37
N PRO A 1009 51.02 8.92 22.59
CA PRO A 1009 51.89 9.07 23.77
C PRO A 1009 51.09 9.08 25.09
N SER A 1010 49.91 9.70 25.07
CA SER A 1010 48.89 9.63 26.12
C SER A 1010 47.52 9.95 25.51
N LEU A 1011 46.44 9.61 26.23
CA LEU A 1011 45.08 10.00 25.85
C LEU A 1011 44.90 11.54 25.84
N GLU A 1012 45.54 12.25 26.77
CA GLU A 1012 45.54 13.73 26.81
C GLU A 1012 46.15 14.35 25.55
N VAL A 1013 47.25 13.78 25.04
CA VAL A 1013 47.87 14.22 23.77
C VAL A 1013 46.96 13.90 22.58
N LEU A 1014 46.24 12.76 22.61
CA LEU A 1014 45.28 12.40 21.57
C LEU A 1014 44.06 13.36 21.58
N GLU A 1015 43.52 13.65 22.75
CA GLU A 1015 42.43 14.62 22.99
C GLU A 1015 42.81 16.03 22.51
N GLY A 1016 44.02 16.50 22.84
CA GLY A 1016 44.56 17.75 22.32
C GLY A 1016 44.69 17.77 20.80
N ARG A 1017 45.14 16.66 20.18
CA ARG A 1017 45.23 16.50 18.72
C ARG A 1017 43.85 16.43 18.04
N LEU A 1018 42.81 15.93 18.71
CA LEU A 1018 41.44 15.89 18.21
C LEU A 1018 40.79 17.28 18.29
N ARG A 1019 40.78 17.93 19.47
CA ARG A 1019 40.22 19.29 19.63
C ARG A 1019 40.93 20.34 18.78
N GLY A 1020 42.26 20.23 18.64
CA GLY A 1020 43.07 21.16 17.86
C GLY A 1020 42.76 21.24 16.35
N ARG A 1021 41.94 20.34 15.82
CA ARG A 1021 41.49 20.36 14.40
C ARG A 1021 40.32 21.33 14.15
N GLY A 1022 39.49 21.62 15.16
CA GLY A 1022 38.35 22.53 15.04
C GLY A 1022 37.22 22.08 14.10
N THR A 1023 37.22 20.84 13.62
CA THR A 1023 36.26 20.31 12.63
C THR A 1023 35.10 19.50 13.22
N GLU A 1024 35.06 19.31 14.55
CA GLU A 1024 34.18 18.34 15.21
C GLU A 1024 33.54 18.94 16.46
N THR A 1025 32.31 18.51 16.77
CA THR A 1025 31.59 18.90 18.00
C THR A 1025 32.12 18.14 19.21
N GLU A 1026 31.96 18.70 20.41
CA GLU A 1026 32.51 18.12 21.64
C GLU A 1026 31.98 16.68 21.90
N ASP A 1027 30.73 16.39 21.55
CA ASP A 1027 30.16 15.04 21.67
C ASP A 1027 30.81 14.02 20.71
N LYS A 1028 31.17 14.46 19.49
CA LYS A 1028 31.95 13.63 18.54
C LYS A 1028 33.37 13.39 19.03
N VAL A 1029 33.99 14.37 19.69
CA VAL A 1029 35.30 14.22 20.33
C VAL A 1029 35.23 13.20 21.48
N ARG A 1030 34.22 13.29 22.35
CA ARG A 1030 34.01 12.31 23.44
C ARG A 1030 33.79 10.89 22.92
N LEU A 1031 32.94 10.70 21.91
CA LEU A 1031 32.71 9.40 21.28
C LEU A 1031 34.01 8.81 20.72
N ARG A 1032 34.84 9.61 20.06
CA ARG A 1032 36.15 9.17 19.54
C ARG A 1032 37.15 8.83 20.63
N LEU A 1033 37.14 9.52 21.78
CA LEU A 1033 38.00 9.19 22.92
C LEU A 1033 37.57 7.89 23.63
N SER A 1034 36.26 7.64 23.71
CA SER A 1034 35.71 6.37 24.19
C SER A 1034 36.14 5.21 23.29
N ASN A 1035 35.91 5.32 21.98
CA ASN A 1035 36.34 4.31 20.99
C ASN A 1035 37.87 4.11 21.02
N ALA A 1036 38.65 5.19 21.10
CA ALA A 1036 40.10 5.13 21.18
C ALA A 1036 40.60 4.38 22.43
N THR A 1037 39.90 4.49 23.56
CA THR A 1037 40.22 3.75 24.79
C THR A 1037 40.03 2.25 24.57
N ALA A 1038 38.88 1.85 24.02
CA ALA A 1038 38.58 0.44 23.70
C ALA A 1038 39.56 -0.16 22.66
N GLU A 1039 39.93 0.61 21.63
CA GLU A 1039 40.96 0.20 20.65
C GLU A 1039 42.33 -0.02 21.30
N ILE A 1040 42.76 0.88 22.19
CA ILE A 1040 44.05 0.77 22.91
C ILE A 1040 44.02 -0.41 23.88
N GLU A 1041 42.92 -0.67 24.58
CA GLU A 1041 42.78 -1.84 25.43
C GLU A 1041 42.86 -3.14 24.63
N ARG A 1042 42.10 -3.24 23.54
CA ARG A 1042 42.11 -4.41 22.66
C ARG A 1042 43.48 -4.65 22.01
N SER A 1043 44.22 -3.58 21.70
CA SER A 1043 45.60 -3.72 21.20
C SER A 1043 46.61 -4.32 22.19
N ARG A 1044 46.27 -4.42 23.49
CA ARG A 1044 47.09 -5.08 24.52
C ARG A 1044 46.90 -6.59 24.55
N GLU A 1045 45.97 -7.14 23.78
CA GLU A 1045 45.77 -8.57 23.63
C GLU A 1045 47.06 -9.25 23.07
N PRO A 1046 47.67 -10.19 23.81
CA PRO A 1046 48.92 -10.82 23.39
C PRO A 1046 48.79 -11.55 22.05
N GLY A 1047 49.66 -11.22 21.09
CA GLY A 1047 49.69 -11.85 19.76
C GLY A 1047 48.65 -11.30 18.76
N PHE A 1048 47.80 -10.34 19.14
CA PHE A 1048 46.90 -9.71 18.17
C PHE A 1048 47.68 -8.82 17.19
N PHE A 1049 48.57 -7.94 17.66
CA PHE A 1049 49.43 -7.12 16.79
C PHE A 1049 50.84 -7.71 16.71
N ASP A 1050 51.41 -7.77 15.51
CA ASP A 1050 52.79 -8.21 15.28
C ASP A 1050 53.80 -7.17 15.80
N ALA A 1051 53.41 -5.90 15.83
CA ALA A 1051 54.17 -4.82 16.47
C ALA A 1051 53.28 -3.66 16.95
N ARG A 1052 53.79 -2.89 17.91
CA ARG A 1052 53.23 -1.62 18.39
C ARG A 1052 54.28 -0.52 18.32
N LEU A 1053 53.87 0.71 17.99
CA LEU A 1053 54.74 1.89 18.02
C LEU A 1053 54.03 3.11 18.59
N VAL A 1054 54.74 3.91 19.39
CA VAL A 1054 54.21 5.16 19.94
C VAL A 1054 54.55 6.32 19.00
N ASN A 1055 53.56 7.13 18.64
CA ASN A 1055 53.73 8.31 17.78
C ASN A 1055 53.86 9.62 18.60
N ASP A 1056 55.02 9.75 19.25
CA ASP A 1056 55.46 10.88 20.08
C ASP A 1056 56.02 12.04 19.24
N ASP A 1057 57.12 11.81 18.54
CA ASP A 1057 57.76 12.71 17.57
C ASP A 1057 57.69 12.07 16.18
N LEU A 1058 57.33 12.84 15.16
CA LEU A 1058 57.06 12.30 13.82
C LEU A 1058 58.31 11.71 13.14
N GLU A 1059 59.50 12.29 13.34
CA GLU A 1059 60.74 11.76 12.74
C GLU A 1059 61.15 10.45 13.43
N VAL A 1060 61.15 10.45 14.77
CA VAL A 1060 61.56 9.29 15.56
C VAL A 1060 60.53 8.15 15.46
N ALA A 1061 59.23 8.46 15.40
CA ALA A 1061 58.18 7.47 15.16
C ALA A 1061 58.23 6.90 13.74
N TYR A 1062 58.54 7.72 12.73
CA TYR A 1062 58.69 7.23 11.35
C TYR A 1062 59.94 6.36 11.16
N HIS A 1063 61.08 6.70 11.78
CA HIS A 1063 62.26 5.83 11.80
C HIS A 1063 61.96 4.49 12.50
N ARG A 1064 61.28 4.53 13.65
CA ARG A 1064 60.77 3.32 14.33
C ARG A 1064 59.84 2.52 13.43
N PHE A 1065 58.90 3.16 12.74
CA PHE A 1065 57.95 2.50 11.82
C PHE A 1065 58.66 1.76 10.69
N LYS A 1066 59.64 2.38 10.01
CA LYS A 1066 60.45 1.70 8.98
C LYS A 1066 61.23 0.51 9.55
N THR A 1067 61.85 0.68 10.72
CA THR A 1067 62.61 -0.40 11.41
C THR A 1067 61.69 -1.56 11.82
N THR A 1068 60.48 -1.27 12.29
CA THR A 1068 59.44 -2.26 12.59
C THR A 1068 59.01 -3.01 11.33
N ILE A 1069 58.73 -2.30 10.23
CA ILE A 1069 58.32 -2.93 8.97
C ILE A 1069 59.45 -3.83 8.43
N GLU A 1070 60.72 -3.42 8.50
CA GLU A 1070 61.86 -4.28 8.13
C GLU A 1070 61.91 -5.57 8.96
N GLY A 1071 61.64 -5.49 10.28
CA GLY A 1071 61.59 -6.66 11.14
C GLY A 1071 60.44 -7.62 10.80
N LEU A 1072 59.31 -7.10 10.33
CA LEU A 1072 58.11 -7.88 9.95
C LEU A 1072 58.14 -8.40 8.51
N LEU A 1073 58.86 -7.67 7.63
CA LEU A 1073 59.00 -7.89 6.19
C LEU A 1073 60.48 -7.65 5.79
N PRO A 1074 61.40 -8.60 6.04
CA PRO A 1074 62.83 -8.41 5.79
C PRO A 1074 63.17 -8.19 4.32
N GLY A 1075 64.16 -7.32 4.06
CA GLY A 1075 64.60 -6.91 2.73
C GLY A 1075 63.73 -5.83 2.09
N THR A 1076 62.90 -5.13 2.87
CA THR A 1076 62.03 -4.07 2.36
C THR A 1076 62.79 -2.73 2.25
N PHE A 1077 63.66 -2.43 3.20
CA PHE A 1077 64.45 -1.19 3.22
C PHE A 1077 65.93 -1.46 2.96
N SER A 1078 66.63 -0.47 2.42
CA SER A 1078 68.08 -0.53 2.31
C SER A 1078 68.75 -0.21 3.66
N PRO A 1079 70.01 -0.63 3.88
CA PRO A 1079 70.77 -0.20 5.07
C PRO A 1079 70.91 1.32 5.19
N GLU A 1080 70.76 2.06 4.09
CA GLU A 1080 70.79 3.52 4.07
C GLU A 1080 69.51 4.15 4.63
N ASP A 1081 68.36 3.54 4.36
CA ASP A 1081 67.03 4.01 4.79
C ASP A 1081 66.81 3.89 6.30
N LEU A 1082 67.53 2.94 6.93
CA LEU A 1082 67.45 2.59 8.35
C LEU A 1082 68.53 3.27 9.21
N ARG A 1083 69.37 4.12 8.63
CA ARG A 1083 70.43 4.84 9.37
C ARG A 1083 69.86 5.59 10.59
N PRO A 1084 70.48 5.50 11.78
CA PRO A 1084 69.98 6.16 12.99
C PRO A 1084 69.89 7.69 12.83
N LEU A 1085 68.87 8.29 13.44
CA LEU A 1085 68.72 9.75 13.51
C LEU A 1085 69.87 10.37 14.32
N PRO A 1086 70.37 11.57 13.94
CA PRO A 1086 71.35 12.30 14.73
C PRO A 1086 70.76 12.75 16.08
N ALA A 1087 71.56 12.68 17.14
CA ALA A 1087 71.11 13.05 18.48
C ALA A 1087 70.75 14.54 18.58
N PRO A 1088 69.66 14.90 19.29
CA PRO A 1088 69.26 16.30 19.46
C PRO A 1088 70.29 17.08 20.30
N PRO A 1089 70.51 18.38 20.00
CA PRO A 1089 71.41 19.22 20.80
C PRO A 1089 70.83 19.46 22.21
N PRO A 1090 71.69 19.59 23.24
CA PRO A 1090 71.22 19.80 24.62
C PRO A 1090 70.54 21.18 24.78
N PRO A 1091 69.45 21.28 25.56
CA PRO A 1091 68.68 22.51 25.70
C PRO A 1091 69.44 23.58 26.50
N ALA A 1092 69.42 24.82 25.99
CA ALA A 1092 70.05 25.96 26.63
C ALA A 1092 69.16 26.53 27.77
N VAL A 1093 69.72 26.66 28.97
CA VAL A 1093 69.04 27.21 30.14
C VAL A 1093 69.16 28.73 30.18
N VAL A 1094 68.03 29.44 30.22
CA VAL A 1094 67.99 30.89 30.55
C VAL A 1094 66.83 31.15 31.50
N ALA A 1095 67.10 31.81 32.62
CA ALA A 1095 66.13 32.15 33.65
C ALA A 1095 65.96 33.68 33.76
N ALA A 1096 64.73 34.16 33.92
CA ALA A 1096 64.41 35.52 34.37
C ALA A 1096 62.99 35.56 34.95
N ALA A 1097 62.72 36.49 35.87
CA ALA A 1097 61.53 36.48 36.71
C ALA A 1097 60.77 37.82 36.76
N ALA A 1098 59.47 37.70 37.07
CA ALA A 1098 58.66 38.58 37.92
C ALA A 1098 58.10 39.94 37.43
N THR A 1099 56.87 40.16 37.91
CA THR A 1099 56.22 41.41 38.41
C THR A 1099 55.24 42.18 37.51
N LEU A 1100 54.03 42.38 38.08
CA LEU A 1100 52.93 43.25 37.64
C LEU A 1100 53.05 44.67 38.22
N GLN A 1101 52.41 45.68 37.61
CA GLN A 1101 51.51 46.71 38.21
C GLN A 1101 51.26 47.93 37.25
N PRO A 1102 50.22 48.78 37.46
CA PRO A 1102 49.42 49.26 36.30
C PRO A 1102 49.13 50.78 36.14
N ALA A 1103 48.43 51.09 35.04
CA ALA A 1103 47.32 52.06 34.89
C ALA A 1103 47.54 53.56 34.50
N ARG A 1104 46.70 53.95 33.50
CA ARG A 1104 45.85 55.18 33.39
C ARG A 1104 46.31 56.45 32.61
N VAL A 1105 45.30 57.05 31.94
CA VAL A 1105 44.96 58.50 31.84
C VAL A 1105 45.14 59.32 30.51
N ILE A 1106 44.01 59.53 29.81
CA ILE A 1106 43.41 60.80 29.27
C ILE A 1106 43.92 61.51 27.96
N ARG A 1107 42.99 61.59 26.95
CA ARG A 1107 42.49 62.73 26.09
C ARG A 1107 43.43 63.87 25.62
N SER A 1108 43.29 64.58 24.47
CA SER A 1108 42.38 64.56 23.29
C SER A 1108 43.11 65.17 22.03
N PRO A 1109 42.59 66.09 21.17
CA PRO A 1109 42.17 65.71 19.80
C PRO A 1109 42.73 66.53 18.60
N ALA A 1110 42.40 66.04 17.38
CA ALA A 1110 42.02 66.78 16.15
C ALA A 1110 43.02 67.02 14.97
N GLN A 1111 42.41 66.93 13.77
CA GLN A 1111 42.74 67.53 12.44
C GLN A 1111 43.79 66.94 11.46
N GLN A 1112 43.27 66.11 10.55
CA GLN A 1112 43.23 66.26 9.08
C GLN A 1112 44.49 66.26 8.15
N SER A 1113 44.36 65.42 7.11
CA SER A 1113 44.75 65.59 5.68
C SER A 1113 46.04 64.94 5.09
N PHE A 1114 45.77 63.85 4.36
CA PHE A 1114 46.45 63.19 3.21
C PHE A 1114 47.53 63.93 2.39
N SER A 1115 48.55 63.20 1.91
CA SER A 1115 48.62 62.62 0.53
C SER A 1115 49.97 61.93 0.21
N THR A 1116 50.09 61.22 -0.93
CA THR A 1116 51.10 60.16 -1.22
C THR A 1116 51.85 60.29 -2.56
N ARG A 1117 53.02 59.63 -2.71
CA ARG A 1117 53.42 58.68 -3.80
C ARG A 1117 54.93 58.31 -3.79
N GLY A 1118 55.28 57.06 -4.14
CA GLY A 1118 56.66 56.57 -4.36
C GLY A 1118 56.77 55.04 -4.55
N GLY A 1119 57.74 54.55 -5.34
CA GLY A 1119 57.85 53.15 -5.84
C GLY A 1119 58.93 52.23 -5.21
N PRO A 1120 59.28 51.06 -5.82
CA PRO A 1120 59.56 49.82 -5.05
C PRO A 1120 60.92 49.10 -5.27
N VAL A 1121 61.38 48.30 -4.29
CA VAL A 1121 62.36 47.17 -4.39
C VAL A 1121 62.11 46.16 -3.23
N SER A 1122 62.65 44.94 -3.32
CA SER A 1122 62.64 43.85 -2.30
C SER A 1122 64.06 43.70 -1.65
N PRO A 1123 64.36 42.87 -0.61
CA PRO A 1123 63.53 41.83 0.06
C PRO A 1123 63.69 41.70 1.61
N ALA A 1124 63.22 40.56 2.16
CA ALA A 1124 63.62 39.87 3.40
C ALA A 1124 63.00 40.25 4.78
N ALA A 1125 62.95 39.21 5.62
CA ALA A 1125 62.92 39.17 7.10
C ALA A 1125 61.61 39.38 7.90
N SER A 1126 61.44 38.45 8.86
CA SER A 1126 60.62 38.47 10.08
C SER A 1126 59.09 38.51 9.98
N VAL A 1127 58.49 37.49 10.62
CA VAL A 1127 57.06 37.34 10.92
C VAL A 1127 56.57 38.49 11.79
N ALA A 1128 55.55 39.20 11.30
CA ALA A 1128 54.62 39.96 12.14
C ALA A 1128 53.19 39.65 11.66
N ALA A 1129 52.38 39.06 12.54
CA ALA A 1129 51.00 38.74 12.22
C ALA A 1129 50.17 40.04 12.13
N VAL A 1130 49.62 40.32 10.94
CA VAL A 1130 48.58 41.33 10.76
C VAL A 1130 47.29 40.59 10.47
N ALA A 1131 46.43 40.48 11.48
CA ALA A 1131 45.05 40.10 11.25
C ALA A 1131 44.38 41.23 10.45
N LEU A 1132 44.13 41.00 9.16
CA LEU A 1132 43.30 41.90 8.36
C LEU A 1132 41.92 42.00 9.02
N PRO A 1133 41.39 43.21 9.27
CA PRO A 1133 39.99 43.35 9.66
C PRO A 1133 39.11 42.63 8.64
N VAL A 1134 38.13 41.83 9.11
CA VAL A 1134 37.28 40.97 8.27
C VAL A 1134 36.77 41.68 7.02
N ARG A 1135 36.42 42.97 7.15
CA ARG A 1135 35.98 43.83 6.03
C ARG A 1135 37.02 43.98 4.92
N GLN A 1136 38.31 44.16 5.24
CA GLN A 1136 39.38 44.23 4.24
C GLN A 1136 39.66 42.86 3.60
N TYR A 1137 39.55 41.76 4.37
CA TYR A 1137 39.64 40.43 3.78
C TYR A 1137 38.48 40.16 2.82
N MET A 1138 37.25 40.54 3.20
CA MET A 1138 36.10 40.43 2.30
C MET A 1138 36.24 41.32 1.06
N ASP A 1139 36.56 42.61 1.21
CA ASP A 1139 36.70 43.54 0.08
C ASP A 1139 37.85 43.15 -0.88
N ALA A 1140 38.93 42.54 -0.38
CA ALA A 1140 40.10 42.13 -1.18
C ALA A 1140 40.02 40.71 -1.78
N THR A 1141 39.28 39.80 -1.15
CA THR A 1141 39.33 38.35 -1.48
C THR A 1141 37.97 37.78 -1.88
N VAL A 1142 36.90 38.18 -1.20
CA VAL A 1142 35.56 37.60 -1.39
C VAL A 1142 34.74 38.41 -2.39
N VAL A 1143 34.71 39.73 -2.25
CA VAL A 1143 33.97 40.66 -3.11
C VAL A 1143 34.43 40.65 -4.58
N PRO A 1144 35.74 40.51 -4.92
CA PRO A 1144 36.14 40.41 -6.33
C PRO A 1144 35.67 39.11 -6.98
N VAL A 1145 35.76 37.98 -6.27
CA VAL A 1145 35.30 36.67 -6.76
C VAL A 1145 33.78 36.66 -6.94
N LEU A 1146 33.02 37.17 -5.96
CA LEU A 1146 31.57 37.34 -6.10
C LEU A 1146 31.20 38.26 -7.27
N ARG A 1147 31.94 39.34 -7.51
CA ARG A 1147 31.69 40.26 -8.62
C ARG A 1147 31.95 39.62 -9.98
N GLU A 1148 32.99 38.81 -10.11
CA GLU A 1148 33.31 38.13 -11.36
C GLU A 1148 32.38 36.94 -11.62
N ALA A 1149 31.96 36.22 -10.57
CA ALA A 1149 30.91 35.21 -10.65
C ALA A 1149 29.56 35.81 -11.07
N LEU A 1150 29.15 36.93 -10.48
CA LEU A 1150 27.92 37.65 -10.86
C LEU A 1150 27.99 38.22 -12.28
N ARG A 1151 29.15 38.75 -12.72
CA ARG A 1151 29.37 39.15 -14.12
C ARG A 1151 29.19 37.94 -15.05
N SER A 1152 29.85 36.82 -14.76
CA SER A 1152 29.79 35.61 -15.57
C SER A 1152 28.37 35.02 -15.67
N LEU A 1153 27.59 35.08 -14.58
CA LEU A 1153 26.18 34.68 -14.60
C LEU A 1153 25.31 35.63 -15.44
N ASN A 1154 25.52 36.95 -15.29
CA ASN A 1154 24.75 37.97 -16.02
C ASN A 1154 25.08 38.00 -17.53
N GLU A 1155 26.26 37.55 -17.93
CA GLU A 1155 26.61 37.30 -19.34
C GLU A 1155 26.02 35.99 -19.88
N ALA A 1156 25.74 35.02 -19.00
CA ALA A 1156 25.19 33.71 -19.37
C ALA A 1156 23.65 33.65 -19.44
N ARG A 1157 22.94 34.46 -18.63
CA ARG A 1157 21.46 34.52 -18.60
C ARG A 1157 20.98 35.96 -18.30
N PRO A 1158 20.57 36.74 -19.32
CA PRO A 1158 20.28 38.17 -19.13
C PRO A 1158 18.90 38.51 -18.53
N ASP A 1159 17.93 37.58 -18.54
CA ASP A 1159 16.50 37.93 -18.43
C ASP A 1159 15.75 37.45 -17.17
N ASP A 1160 16.41 36.97 -16.10
CA ASP A 1160 15.70 36.51 -14.87
C ASP A 1160 16.59 36.45 -13.59
N PRO A 1161 16.11 35.98 -12.41
CA PRO A 1161 15.53 36.75 -11.31
C PRO A 1161 16.56 37.50 -10.44
N LEU A 1162 17.84 37.47 -10.81
CA LEU A 1162 18.97 37.97 -10.01
C LEU A 1162 18.98 39.50 -9.82
N LYS A 1163 18.19 40.23 -10.61
CA LYS A 1163 17.99 41.67 -10.45
C LYS A 1163 17.43 42.02 -9.07
N PHE A 1164 16.48 41.23 -8.55
CA PHE A 1164 15.94 41.43 -7.20
C PHE A 1164 17.03 41.29 -6.12
N VAL A 1165 17.87 40.26 -6.21
CA VAL A 1165 18.98 40.02 -5.27
C VAL A 1165 20.04 41.13 -5.38
N ALA A 1166 20.35 41.59 -6.59
CA ALA A 1166 21.30 42.68 -6.82
C ALA A 1166 20.78 44.03 -6.28
N GLU A 1167 19.52 44.37 -6.53
CA GLU A 1167 18.88 45.59 -6.03
C GLU A 1167 18.74 45.55 -4.50
N PHE A 1168 18.29 44.43 -3.92
CA PHE A 1168 18.24 44.22 -2.47
C PHE A 1168 19.61 44.39 -1.80
N LEU A 1169 20.68 43.82 -2.36
CA LEU A 1169 22.04 43.95 -1.82
C LEU A 1169 22.61 45.37 -1.99
N LEU A 1170 22.27 46.07 -3.08
CA LEU A 1170 22.67 47.46 -3.28
C LEU A 1170 21.94 48.42 -2.33
N GLU A 1171 20.64 48.21 -2.11
CA GLU A 1171 19.83 49.01 -1.21
C GLU A 1171 20.18 48.75 0.27
N ALA A 1172 20.35 47.48 0.66
CA ALA A 1172 20.87 47.13 1.98
C ALA A 1172 22.25 47.74 2.22
N ARG A 1173 23.12 47.80 1.20
CA ARG A 1173 24.44 48.44 1.28
C ARG A 1173 24.34 49.96 1.39
N ALA A 1174 23.43 50.61 0.67
CA ALA A 1174 23.15 52.03 0.80
C ALA A 1174 22.65 52.39 2.21
N ASN A 1175 21.82 51.52 2.80
CA ASN A 1175 21.30 51.63 4.16
C ASN A 1175 22.24 51.08 5.25
N GLY A 1176 23.53 50.86 4.93
CA GLY A 1176 24.55 50.49 5.91
C GLY A 1176 24.41 49.09 6.52
N GLY A 1177 23.74 48.18 5.82
CA GLY A 1177 23.49 46.79 6.25
C GLY A 1177 22.18 46.59 7.03
N ARG A 1178 21.18 47.48 6.86
CA ARG A 1178 19.86 47.36 7.51
C ARG A 1178 18.77 46.96 6.52
N HIS A 1179 17.81 46.17 7.02
CA HIS A 1179 16.68 45.64 6.25
C HIS A 1179 15.64 46.74 5.91
N PRO A 1180 15.13 46.84 4.66
CA PRO A 1180 14.22 47.92 4.25
C PRO A 1180 12.93 48.03 5.07
N LEU A 1181 12.38 46.90 5.55
CA LEU A 1181 11.07 46.84 6.22
C LEU A 1181 11.04 47.29 7.70
N THR A 1182 12.12 47.88 8.25
CA THR A 1182 12.18 48.25 9.69
C THR A 1182 11.97 49.74 9.99
N ALA A 1183 11.44 50.51 9.05
CA ALA A 1183 11.10 51.93 9.22
C ALA A 1183 9.73 52.16 9.89
N GLY A 1184 9.46 51.57 11.06
CA GLY A 1184 8.14 51.67 11.70
C GLY A 1184 8.03 51.25 13.15
N LYS A 1185 8.17 52.23 14.07
CA LYS A 1185 7.94 52.16 15.53
C LYS A 1185 8.91 51.26 16.32
N GLY A 1186 9.27 51.70 17.52
CA GLY A 1186 10.34 51.11 18.33
C GLY A 1186 9.88 50.55 19.68
N GLY A 1187 10.73 49.74 20.28
CA GLY A 1187 10.55 49.14 21.60
C GLY A 1187 11.57 48.02 21.79
N ASN A 1188 12.29 48.03 22.91
CA ASN A 1188 13.41 47.14 23.22
C ASN A 1188 13.17 45.65 22.89
N GLY A 1189 14.03 45.07 22.05
CA GLY A 1189 14.16 43.62 21.88
C GLY A 1189 15.52 43.28 21.28
N LYS A 1190 16.30 42.40 21.93
CA LYS A 1190 17.52 41.84 21.34
C LYS A 1190 17.13 40.68 20.43
N THR A 1191 17.43 40.77 19.14
CA THR A 1191 17.58 39.62 18.25
C THR A 1191 18.92 39.73 17.54
N ASN A 1192 19.69 38.64 17.60
CA ASN A 1192 21.01 38.51 16.98
C ASN A 1192 20.93 37.24 16.13
N TRP A 1193 20.79 37.41 14.83
CA TRP A 1193 20.77 36.30 13.87
C TRP A 1193 22.20 36.03 13.39
N GLY A 1194 22.55 34.74 13.29
CA GLY A 1194 23.87 34.25 12.88
C GLY A 1194 24.01 34.07 11.38
#